data_AF-A0A1Q7Y0L7-F1
#
_entry.id   AF-A0A1Q7Y0L7-F1
#
_cell.length_a   1.000
_cell.length_b   1.000
_cell.length_c   1.000
_cell.angle_alpha   90.00
_cell.angle_beta   90.00
_cell.angle_gamma   90.00
#
_symmetry.space_group_name_H-M   'P 1'
#
loop_
_entity.id
_entity.type
_entity.pdbx_description
1 polymer ?
#
loop_
_entity_poly.entity_id
_entity_poly.type
_entity_poly.pdbx_seq_one_letter_code
_entity_poly.pdbx_strand_id
1 'polypeptide(L)'
;MRPPAQPSRPAFIFENQGVLMRTTLKIILPLIVSVATVSLFFAAYQVRTEKSTLRNDLSRRAEILGESLQESVEPLLDRAPDRSLQRLVERFGQREHLKGVVVYSKAGAVLAITSGLPPALKMRPTAATRAAQEDAGAGEFLSAEEAAAANEDFHSPIHIYALPLHHNGEIAGTMVLFHDTTHINQQVSRTLRDSLLNALVQTFLITGLAVILVQWTFTGPLTRTAKWLRTMRTGQPNAPPAVSNGEILDEIHHEVKHLARDLDTARAAAEEEARLRDSNASLWTADRLRVSLRNKLREKPLYVVSNREPYMHVFGENEKSINVIVPASGVVTALEPVLRACNGTWIANGSGSADREFVDAHDRLRVPPDRPSYTLRRVWLSDEEDKGYYEGFSNEGLWPLCHIAHTRPVFRPEDWLQYQKINRRFADAVLQEMEGTESPILLAQDYHFALLPRMVKEARPDARVAIFWHIPWPNPEVFGICPWQRELVDGLLGADLMGLQIQSHCNNFLETVDRVLEAITEWDRFAVNRQGHVTRVRPYPISVAFPENSRGANESRSAGSERAALCTQMGIEASLLGIGVDRVDYTKGILDSLSCRSERPAARTSSVTRISWLKSAPKPNASTRAFKPRGGNPSRFSRNTIRTKRSYGITTPLPCAWSRPCMTG
;
A
#
# COMPACT_ATOMS: atom_id res chain seq x y z
N MET A 1 48.82 -2.06 23.48
CA MET A 1 48.37 -0.81 22.79
C MET A 1 47.65 -1.20 21.52
N ARG A 2 46.31 -1.14 21.51
CA ARG A 2 45.45 -1.18 20.32
C ARG A 2 44.76 0.19 20.23
N PRO A 3 44.62 0.80 19.05
CA PRO A 3 44.05 2.15 18.94
C PRO A 3 42.53 2.12 19.13
N PRO A 4 41.91 3.25 19.56
CA PRO A 4 40.47 3.32 19.79
C PRO A 4 39.69 3.46 18.48
N ALA A 5 38.49 2.90 18.47
CA ALA A 5 37.54 2.95 17.38
C ALA A 5 37.00 4.38 17.16
N GLN A 6 36.95 4.82 15.90
CA GLN A 6 36.27 6.04 15.47
C GLN A 6 34.73 5.87 15.55
N PRO A 7 33.98 6.89 16.00
CA PRO A 7 32.52 6.88 15.90
C PRO A 7 32.07 7.25 14.48
N SER A 8 31.17 6.44 13.91
CA SER A 8 30.48 6.70 12.66
C SER A 8 29.51 7.89 12.81
N ARG A 9 29.63 8.89 11.92
CA ARG A 9 28.73 10.05 11.82
C ARG A 9 27.33 9.62 11.35
N PRO A 10 26.24 10.24 11.84
CA PRO A 10 24.89 9.97 11.35
C PRO A 10 24.64 10.75 10.05
N ALA A 11 24.71 10.07 8.90
CA ALA A 11 24.38 10.65 7.59
C ALA A 11 22.86 10.72 7.30
N PHE A 12 21.99 10.28 8.23
CA PHE A 12 20.57 10.05 7.94
C PHE A 12 19.58 11.16 8.37
N ILE A 13 20.07 12.32 8.84
CA ILE A 13 19.20 13.43 9.30
C ILE A 13 19.04 14.56 8.27
N PHE A 14 19.95 14.68 7.29
CA PHE A 14 19.93 15.82 6.35
C PHE A 14 18.99 15.64 5.15
N GLU A 15 18.60 14.42 4.80
CA GLU A 15 17.85 14.18 3.55
C GLU A 15 16.38 14.61 3.66
N ASN A 16 15.82 14.69 4.88
CA ASN A 16 14.41 15.02 5.10
C ASN A 16 14.14 16.53 5.30
N GLN A 17 15.16 17.35 5.56
CA GLN A 17 14.99 18.81 5.64
C GLN A 17 14.86 19.47 4.26
N GLY A 18 15.52 18.91 3.23
CA GLY A 18 15.44 19.43 1.86
C GLY A 18 14.04 19.34 1.24
N VAL A 19 13.24 18.35 1.63
CA VAL A 19 11.88 18.15 1.09
C VAL A 19 10.89 19.16 1.68
N LEU A 20 10.96 19.44 2.99
CA LEU A 20 10.08 20.42 3.65
C LEU A 20 10.35 21.86 3.17
N MET A 21 11.63 22.19 2.95
CA MET A 21 12.04 23.52 2.48
C MET A 21 11.55 23.80 1.05
N ARG A 22 11.54 22.78 0.18
CA ARG A 22 11.03 22.89 -1.21
C ARG A 22 9.54 23.20 -1.27
N THR A 23 8.72 22.60 -0.42
CA THR A 23 7.27 22.83 -0.43
C THR A 23 6.92 24.22 0.10
N THR A 24 7.63 24.68 1.13
CA THR A 24 7.43 26.03 1.70
C THR A 24 7.85 27.11 0.70
N LEU A 25 8.94 26.89 -0.05
CA LEU A 25 9.40 27.79 -1.10
C LEU A 25 8.39 27.93 -2.25
N LYS A 26 7.67 26.84 -2.59
CA LYS A 26 6.63 26.86 -3.64
C LYS A 26 5.42 27.76 -3.31
N ILE A 27 5.12 27.97 -2.03
CA ILE A 27 4.01 28.82 -1.59
C ILE A 27 4.45 30.27 -1.42
N ILE A 28 5.67 30.48 -0.89
CA ILE A 28 6.19 31.83 -0.61
C ILE A 28 6.59 32.56 -1.89
N LEU A 29 7.17 31.87 -2.87
CA LEU A 29 7.65 32.49 -4.12
C LEU A 29 6.53 33.21 -4.90
N PRO A 30 5.36 32.61 -5.19
CA PRO A 30 4.28 33.32 -5.89
C PRO A 30 3.72 34.48 -5.07
N LEU A 31 3.68 34.36 -3.73
CA LEU A 31 3.26 35.44 -2.86
C LEU A 31 4.19 36.65 -2.96
N ILE A 32 5.51 36.44 -2.89
CA ILE A 32 6.51 37.50 -3.07
C ILE A 32 6.34 38.18 -4.43
N VAL A 33 6.17 37.40 -5.49
CA VAL A 33 5.99 37.94 -6.86
C VAL A 33 4.71 38.78 -6.93
N SER A 34 3.60 38.33 -6.34
CA SER A 34 2.34 39.07 -6.34
C SER A 34 2.45 40.41 -5.59
N VAL A 35 3.03 40.41 -4.39
CA VAL A 35 3.18 41.62 -3.55
C VAL A 35 4.14 42.62 -4.20
N ALA A 36 5.25 42.14 -4.76
CA ALA A 36 6.20 42.98 -5.47
C ALA A 36 5.56 43.63 -6.71
N THR A 37 4.75 42.88 -7.46
CA THR A 37 4.04 43.39 -8.65
C THR A 37 3.05 44.50 -8.28
N VAL A 38 2.23 44.28 -7.25
CA VAL A 38 1.25 45.29 -6.78
C VAL A 38 1.96 46.54 -6.25
N SER A 39 3.04 46.36 -5.48
CA SER A 39 3.80 47.49 -4.91
C SER A 39 4.48 48.33 -5.98
N LEU A 40 5.04 47.68 -7.01
CA LEU A 40 5.66 48.37 -8.15
C LEU A 40 4.61 49.12 -8.99
N PHE A 41 3.44 48.52 -9.20
CA PHE A 41 2.32 49.18 -9.86
C PHE A 41 1.86 50.43 -9.09
N PHE A 42 1.73 50.32 -7.77
CA PHE A 42 1.35 51.45 -6.92
C PHE A 42 2.40 52.57 -6.94
N ALA A 43 3.70 52.23 -6.86
CA ALA A 43 4.78 53.21 -6.98
C ALA A 43 4.74 53.95 -8.34
N ALA A 44 4.51 53.21 -9.44
CA ALA A 44 4.36 53.81 -10.77
C ALA A 44 3.13 54.73 -10.85
N TYR A 45 2.01 54.34 -10.24
CA TYR A 45 0.80 55.15 -10.16
C TYR A 45 1.02 56.44 -9.34
N GLN A 46 1.68 56.33 -8.18
CA GLN A 46 1.98 57.47 -7.31
C GLN A 46 2.91 58.49 -7.99
N VAL A 47 3.94 58.01 -8.71
CA VAL A 47 4.83 58.89 -9.46
C VAL A 47 4.11 59.60 -10.61
N ARG A 48 3.20 58.90 -11.31
CA ARG A 48 2.40 59.50 -12.39
C ARG A 48 1.44 60.56 -11.87
N THR A 49 0.76 60.27 -10.78
CA THR A 49 -0.19 61.21 -10.14
C THR A 49 0.55 62.43 -9.60
N GLU A 50 1.64 62.26 -8.86
CA GLU A 50 2.45 63.37 -8.34
C GLU A 50 2.98 64.28 -9.47
N LYS A 51 3.52 63.68 -10.53
CA LYS A 51 3.98 64.43 -11.71
C LYS A 51 2.85 65.24 -12.35
N SER A 52 1.64 64.68 -12.45
CA SER A 52 0.48 65.38 -12.99
C SER A 52 0.04 66.52 -12.08
N THR A 53 0.03 66.30 -10.77
CA THR A 53 -0.35 67.32 -9.78
C THR A 53 0.60 68.51 -9.82
N LEU A 54 1.92 68.28 -9.82
CA LEU A 54 2.91 69.35 -9.89
C LEU A 54 2.84 70.14 -11.21
N ARG A 55 2.59 69.46 -12.33
CA ARG A 55 2.37 70.13 -13.62
C ARG A 55 1.11 71.00 -13.59
N ASN A 56 0.00 70.47 -13.10
CA ASN A 56 -1.25 71.21 -13.02
C ASN A 56 -1.16 72.41 -12.07
N ASP A 57 -0.48 72.27 -10.93
CA ASP A 57 -0.24 73.38 -10.00
C ASP A 57 0.61 74.48 -10.67
N LEU A 58 1.69 74.11 -11.37
CA LEU A 58 2.49 75.07 -12.12
C LEU A 58 1.68 75.78 -13.22
N SER A 59 0.85 75.05 -13.96
CA SER A 59 0.00 75.65 -15.01
C SER A 59 -1.03 76.62 -14.42
N ARG A 60 -1.71 76.27 -13.32
CA ARG A 60 -2.65 77.18 -12.64
C ARG A 60 -1.96 78.42 -12.08
N ARG A 61 -0.78 78.26 -11.50
CA ARG A 61 0.02 79.41 -11.02
C ARG A 61 0.46 80.30 -12.17
N ALA A 62 0.88 79.71 -13.29
CA ALA A 62 1.27 80.45 -14.49
C ALA A 62 0.09 81.22 -15.11
N GLU A 63 -1.11 80.64 -15.10
CA GLU A 63 -2.36 81.29 -15.52
C GLU A 63 -2.69 82.49 -14.64
N ILE A 64 -2.78 82.31 -13.32
CA ILE A 64 -3.06 83.40 -12.37
C ILE A 64 -2.00 84.52 -12.45
N LEU A 65 -0.72 84.15 -12.53
CA LEU A 65 0.37 85.12 -12.69
C LEU A 65 0.27 85.83 -14.04
N GLY A 66 -0.06 85.10 -15.10
CA GLY A 66 -0.23 85.62 -16.44
C GLY A 66 -1.37 86.63 -16.55
N GLU A 67 -2.55 86.31 -16.02
CA GLU A 67 -3.72 87.21 -16.01
C GLU A 67 -3.43 88.50 -15.21
N SER A 68 -2.82 88.37 -14.02
CA SER A 68 -2.43 89.53 -13.22
C SER A 68 -1.40 90.43 -13.95
N LEU A 69 -0.49 89.82 -14.73
CA LEU A 69 0.48 90.56 -15.53
C LEU A 69 -0.16 91.17 -16.77
N GLN A 70 -1.12 90.50 -17.39
CA GLN A 70 -1.85 90.97 -18.55
C GLN A 70 -2.55 92.30 -18.24
N GLU A 71 -3.28 92.39 -17.12
CA GLU A 71 -3.91 93.65 -16.66
C GLU A 71 -2.91 94.81 -16.49
N SER A 72 -1.66 94.50 -16.13
CA SER A 72 -0.61 95.50 -15.92
C SER A 72 0.14 95.89 -17.21
N VAL A 73 0.16 95.00 -18.21
CA VAL A 73 0.92 95.15 -19.47
C VAL A 73 0.08 95.79 -20.57
N GLU A 74 -1.21 95.45 -20.67
CA GLU A 74 -2.11 95.96 -21.72
C GLU A 74 -2.16 97.50 -21.84
N PRO A 75 -2.26 98.28 -20.74
CA PRO A 75 -2.28 99.74 -20.82
C PRO A 75 -0.96 100.36 -21.30
N LEU A 76 0.13 99.59 -21.28
CA LEU A 76 1.47 100.04 -21.68
C LEU A 76 1.78 99.73 -23.15
N LEU A 77 0.89 99.05 -23.88
CA LEU A 77 1.09 98.71 -25.30
C LEU A 77 1.01 99.93 -26.22
N ASP A 78 0.30 101.00 -25.82
CA ASP A 78 0.12 102.22 -26.62
C ASP A 78 1.35 103.13 -26.69
N ARG A 79 2.29 102.95 -25.76
CA ARG A 79 3.50 103.77 -25.67
C ARG A 79 4.64 103.01 -26.33
N ALA A 80 4.92 103.35 -27.59
CA ALA A 80 6.09 102.89 -28.34
C ALA A 80 7.38 102.87 -27.47
N PRO A 81 8.33 101.96 -27.75
CA PRO A 81 9.01 101.10 -26.78
C PRO A 81 9.58 101.87 -25.60
N ASP A 82 8.72 102.10 -24.61
CA ASP A 82 9.10 102.95 -23.49
C ASP A 82 9.87 102.10 -22.47
N ARG A 83 10.89 102.70 -21.84
CA ARG A 83 11.67 102.05 -20.76
C ARG A 83 10.77 101.50 -19.64
N SER A 84 9.51 101.91 -19.59
CA SER A 84 8.47 101.51 -18.65
C SER A 84 8.01 100.05 -18.84
N LEU A 85 7.74 99.59 -20.08
CA LEU A 85 7.35 98.19 -20.34
C LEU A 85 8.51 97.24 -20.05
N GLN A 86 9.72 97.61 -20.49
CA GLN A 86 10.94 96.86 -20.21
C GLN A 86 11.21 96.80 -18.69
N ARG A 87 11.05 97.91 -17.94
CA ARG A 87 11.20 97.93 -16.47
C ARG A 87 10.16 97.06 -15.76
N LEU A 88 8.93 96.99 -16.28
CA LEU A 88 7.87 96.18 -15.72
C LEU A 88 8.19 94.69 -15.91
N VAL A 89 8.46 94.27 -17.15
CA VAL A 89 8.86 92.89 -17.49
C VAL A 89 10.10 92.44 -16.70
N GLU A 90 11.11 93.31 -16.58
CA GLU A 90 12.35 93.03 -15.83
C GLU A 90 12.11 92.84 -14.33
N ARG A 91 11.21 93.63 -13.72
CA ARG A 91 10.85 93.49 -12.30
C ARG A 91 10.17 92.16 -12.00
N PHE A 92 9.40 91.63 -12.96
CA PHE A 92 8.67 90.37 -12.79
C PHE A 92 9.51 89.14 -13.07
N GLY A 93 10.48 89.23 -13.98
CA GLY A 93 11.41 88.14 -14.29
C GLY A 93 12.34 87.71 -13.15
N GLN A 94 12.33 88.40 -12.00
CA GLN A 94 13.10 88.05 -10.80
C GLN A 94 12.30 87.24 -9.75
N ARG A 95 11.09 86.76 -10.10
CA ARG A 95 10.26 85.94 -9.19
C ARG A 95 10.66 84.46 -9.20
N GLU A 96 10.39 83.78 -8.08
CA GLU A 96 10.78 82.39 -7.85
C GLU A 96 10.26 81.45 -8.96
N HIS A 97 11.16 80.67 -9.57
CA HIS A 97 10.90 79.70 -10.66
C HIS A 97 10.47 80.26 -12.03
N LEU A 98 10.40 81.57 -12.20
CA LEU A 98 10.19 82.22 -13.49
C LEU A 98 11.56 82.55 -14.12
N LYS A 99 11.88 81.93 -15.26
CA LYS A 99 13.11 82.25 -16.03
C LYS A 99 13.02 83.60 -16.74
N GLY A 100 11.81 84.00 -17.13
CA GLY A 100 11.56 85.32 -17.69
C GLY A 100 10.25 85.41 -18.43
N VAL A 101 9.94 86.63 -18.87
CA VAL A 101 8.74 86.97 -19.63
C VAL A 101 9.15 87.65 -20.94
N VAL A 102 8.44 87.33 -22.02
CA VAL A 102 8.62 87.93 -23.35
C VAL A 102 7.28 88.44 -23.84
N VAL A 103 7.27 89.67 -24.36
CA VAL A 103 6.08 90.26 -25.00
C VAL A 103 6.34 90.33 -26.50
N TYR A 104 5.48 89.69 -27.29
CA TYR A 104 5.52 89.72 -28.74
C TYR A 104 4.43 90.65 -29.29
N SER A 105 4.73 91.35 -30.38
CA SER A 105 3.74 92.08 -31.18
C SER A 105 2.85 91.13 -31.99
N LYS A 106 1.76 91.64 -32.55
CA LYS A 106 0.90 90.93 -33.52
C LYS A 106 1.69 90.30 -34.69
N ALA A 107 2.77 90.96 -35.13
CA ALA A 107 3.66 90.48 -36.19
C ALA A 107 4.72 89.46 -35.72
N GLY A 108 4.76 89.13 -34.42
CA GLY A 108 5.72 88.19 -33.84
C GLY A 108 7.09 88.78 -33.49
N ALA A 109 7.28 90.10 -33.61
CA ALA A 109 8.50 90.77 -33.15
C ALA A 109 8.49 90.98 -31.63
N VAL A 110 9.65 90.83 -30.97
CA VAL A 110 9.82 91.02 -29.52
C VAL A 110 9.75 92.50 -29.16
N LEU A 111 8.82 92.87 -28.27
CA LEU A 111 8.61 94.23 -27.76
C LEU A 111 9.33 94.46 -26.42
N ALA A 112 9.39 93.45 -25.56
CA ALA A 112 10.11 93.47 -24.29
C ALA A 112 10.52 92.05 -23.88
N ILE A 113 11.68 91.92 -23.24
CA ILE A 113 12.24 90.63 -22.82
C ILE A 113 13.02 90.79 -21.51
N THR A 114 12.86 89.84 -20.58
CA THR A 114 13.67 89.81 -19.34
C THR A 114 15.13 89.45 -19.64
N SER A 115 16.08 90.07 -18.93
CA SER A 115 17.52 89.77 -19.04
C SER A 115 17.93 88.31 -18.76
N GLY A 116 17.10 87.54 -18.05
CA GLY A 116 17.31 86.11 -17.74
C GLY A 116 17.05 85.15 -18.92
N LEU A 117 16.58 85.65 -20.07
CA LEU A 117 16.33 84.87 -21.27
C LEU A 117 17.36 85.19 -22.37
N PRO A 118 17.74 84.20 -23.21
CA PRO A 118 18.69 84.43 -24.29
C PRO A 118 18.21 85.51 -25.27
N PRO A 119 19.07 86.44 -25.72
CA PRO A 119 18.68 87.51 -26.65
C PRO A 119 18.22 86.99 -28.03
N ALA A 120 18.46 85.73 -28.35
CA ALA A 120 18.20 85.09 -29.64
C ALA A 120 16.90 84.28 -29.70
N LEU A 121 15.84 84.68 -28.98
CA LEU A 121 14.49 84.12 -29.12
C LEU A 121 13.83 84.56 -30.44
N LYS A 122 14.34 84.04 -31.57
CA LYS A 122 13.95 84.44 -32.94
C LYS A 122 12.69 83.75 -33.47
N MET A 123 12.13 82.77 -32.77
CA MET A 123 10.87 82.13 -33.15
C MET A 123 9.85 82.18 -32.01
N ARG A 124 8.61 82.51 -32.36
CA ARG A 124 7.46 82.53 -31.46
C ARG A 124 7.10 81.11 -31.04
N PRO A 125 7.04 80.78 -29.74
CA PRO A 125 6.69 79.43 -29.27
C PRO A 125 5.32 78.97 -29.75
N THR A 126 5.11 77.66 -29.86
CA THR A 126 3.83 77.07 -30.28
C THR A 126 2.69 77.43 -29.34
N ALA A 127 2.94 77.51 -28.03
CA ALA A 127 1.97 78.04 -27.06
C ALA A 127 1.54 79.47 -27.38
N ALA A 128 2.48 80.33 -27.80
CA ALA A 128 2.17 81.72 -28.13
C ALA A 128 1.35 81.85 -29.42
N THR A 129 1.57 80.97 -30.40
CA THR A 129 0.75 80.93 -31.62
C THR A 129 -0.67 80.45 -31.31
N ARG A 130 -0.81 79.40 -30.49
CA ARG A 130 -2.12 78.91 -30.06
C ARG A 130 -2.90 79.95 -29.27
N ALA A 131 -2.25 80.63 -28.32
CA ALA A 131 -2.90 81.64 -27.49
C ALA A 131 -3.49 82.81 -28.30
N ALA A 132 -2.84 83.21 -29.39
CA ALA A 132 -3.36 84.26 -30.27
C ALA A 132 -4.40 83.78 -31.28
N GLN A 133 -4.44 82.49 -31.61
CA GLN A 133 -5.45 81.93 -32.50
C GLN A 133 -6.75 81.62 -31.76
N GLU A 134 -6.64 81.09 -30.54
CA GLU A 134 -7.77 80.65 -29.71
C GLU A 134 -8.32 81.78 -28.82
N ASP A 135 -7.64 82.94 -28.80
CA ASP A 135 -7.94 84.07 -27.92
C ASP A 135 -8.09 83.66 -26.44
N ALA A 136 -7.24 82.73 -26.01
CA ALA A 136 -7.24 82.13 -24.69
C ALA A 136 -5.82 81.76 -24.25
N GLY A 137 -5.60 81.61 -22.93
CA GLY A 137 -4.31 81.19 -22.40
C GLY A 137 -3.93 79.76 -22.83
N ALA A 138 -2.71 79.57 -23.33
CA ALA A 138 -2.21 78.26 -23.77
C ALA A 138 -0.87 77.92 -23.12
N GLY A 139 -0.76 76.69 -22.58
CA GLY A 139 0.45 76.17 -21.95
C GLY A 139 1.06 74.97 -22.69
N GLU A 140 2.36 74.78 -22.54
CA GLU A 140 3.09 73.57 -22.96
C GLU A 140 4.30 73.27 -22.06
N PHE A 141 4.60 71.98 -21.89
CA PHE A 141 5.77 71.50 -21.16
C PHE A 141 6.77 70.91 -22.16
N LEU A 142 7.99 71.44 -22.17
CA LEU A 142 9.08 70.93 -22.99
C LEU A 142 10.09 70.19 -22.10
N SER A 143 10.46 68.98 -22.52
CA SER A 143 11.61 68.27 -21.95
C SER A 143 12.92 69.02 -22.23
N ALA A 144 14.02 68.62 -21.58
CA ALA A 144 15.31 69.27 -21.80
C ALA A 144 15.78 69.14 -23.27
N GLU A 145 15.47 68.03 -23.93
CA GLU A 145 15.79 67.78 -25.34
C GLU A 145 14.93 68.64 -26.27
N GLU A 146 13.62 68.73 -26.02
CA GLU A 146 12.71 69.57 -26.81
C GLU A 146 12.99 71.07 -26.61
N ALA A 147 13.36 71.46 -25.38
CA ALA A 147 13.76 72.82 -25.07
C ALA A 147 15.06 73.21 -25.78
N ALA A 148 16.06 72.32 -25.78
CA ALA A 148 17.32 72.51 -26.50
C ALA A 148 17.13 72.53 -28.03
N ALA A 149 16.18 71.75 -28.56
CA ALA A 149 15.81 71.79 -29.98
C ALA A 149 15.08 73.09 -30.36
N ALA A 150 14.32 73.67 -29.44
CA ALA A 150 13.65 74.96 -29.64
C ALA A 150 14.63 76.15 -29.54
N ASN A 151 15.65 76.05 -28.67
CA ASN A 151 16.74 77.01 -28.57
C ASN A 151 17.97 76.35 -27.91
N GLU A 152 19.13 76.41 -28.54
CA GLU A 152 20.37 75.78 -28.06
C GLU A 152 20.76 76.22 -26.64
N ASP A 153 20.35 77.41 -26.21
CA ASP A 153 20.64 77.96 -24.88
C ASP A 153 19.74 77.38 -23.75
N PHE A 154 18.68 76.64 -24.07
CA PHE A 154 17.84 75.99 -23.07
C PHE A 154 18.31 74.56 -22.76
N HIS A 155 19.18 74.41 -21.74
CA HIS A 155 19.67 73.10 -21.29
C HIS A 155 18.82 72.42 -20.20
N SER A 156 17.58 72.86 -19.99
CA SER A 156 16.73 72.42 -18.88
C SER A 156 15.27 72.36 -19.31
N PRO A 157 14.46 71.47 -18.71
CA PRO A 157 13.05 71.35 -19.05
C PRO A 157 12.30 72.61 -18.61
N ILE A 158 11.43 73.13 -19.48
CA ILE A 158 10.74 74.40 -19.28
C ILE A 158 9.24 74.24 -19.48
N HIS A 159 8.46 75.05 -18.76
CA HIS A 159 7.04 75.23 -18.99
C HIS A 159 6.83 76.61 -19.59
N ILE A 160 6.15 76.66 -20.74
CA ILE A 160 5.85 77.88 -21.48
C ILE A 160 4.35 78.10 -21.37
N TYR A 161 3.96 79.27 -20.88
CA TYR A 161 2.55 79.68 -20.81
C TYR A 161 2.38 81.01 -21.53
N ALA A 162 1.41 81.10 -22.44
CA ALA A 162 1.20 82.28 -23.26
C ALA A 162 -0.24 82.80 -23.16
N LEU A 163 -0.39 84.12 -23.17
CA LEU A 163 -1.66 84.83 -23.13
C LEU A 163 -1.73 85.87 -24.26
N PRO A 164 -2.89 85.99 -24.96
CA PRO A 164 -3.11 87.10 -25.87
C PRO A 164 -3.16 88.41 -25.07
N LEU A 165 -2.68 89.50 -25.67
CA LEU A 165 -2.79 90.84 -25.09
C LEU A 165 -3.73 91.68 -25.94
N HIS A 166 -4.70 92.32 -25.30
CA HIS A 166 -5.73 93.09 -25.99
C HIS A 166 -5.48 94.60 -25.93
N HIS A 167 -5.84 95.28 -27.02
CA HIS A 167 -5.93 96.73 -27.06
C HIS A 167 -7.18 97.12 -27.85
N ASN A 168 -8.05 97.94 -27.26
CA ASN A 168 -9.36 98.33 -27.83
C ASN A 168 -10.21 97.16 -28.33
N GLY A 169 -10.11 95.99 -27.68
CA GLY A 169 -10.86 94.78 -28.05
C GLY A 169 -10.25 93.95 -29.18
N GLU A 170 -9.08 94.34 -29.72
CA GLU A 170 -8.32 93.52 -30.68
C GLU A 170 -7.03 92.96 -30.07
N ILE A 171 -6.60 91.78 -30.54
CA ILE A 171 -5.32 91.19 -30.14
C ILE A 171 -4.17 92.05 -30.71
N ALA A 172 -3.46 92.74 -29.83
CA ALA A 172 -2.32 93.60 -30.15
C ALA A 172 -0.97 92.86 -30.04
N GLY A 173 -0.92 91.80 -29.24
CA GLY A 173 0.30 91.05 -28.99
C GLY A 173 0.05 89.77 -28.20
N THR A 174 1.13 89.16 -27.74
CA THR A 174 1.07 87.95 -26.90
C THR A 174 2.20 87.97 -25.90
N MET A 175 1.87 87.73 -24.63
CA MET A 175 2.82 87.61 -23.55
C MET A 175 3.13 86.14 -23.31
N VAL A 176 4.40 85.81 -23.10
CA VAL A 176 4.87 84.44 -22.87
C VAL A 176 5.71 84.39 -21.61
N LEU A 177 5.36 83.50 -20.70
CA LEU A 177 6.03 83.24 -19.43
C LEU A 177 6.80 81.93 -19.54
N PHE A 178 8.10 81.96 -19.20
CA PHE A 178 8.99 80.80 -19.17
C PHE A 178 9.28 80.40 -17.74
N HIS A 179 8.92 79.18 -17.35
CA HIS A 179 9.15 78.64 -16.01
C HIS A 179 10.16 77.49 -16.04
N ASP A 180 11.05 77.45 -15.05
CA ASP A 180 11.99 76.33 -14.88
C ASP A 180 11.30 75.13 -14.20
N THR A 181 11.27 73.98 -14.87
CA THR A 181 10.64 72.75 -14.35
C THR A 181 11.63 71.71 -13.85
N THR A 182 12.92 72.06 -13.71
CA THR A 182 13.95 71.19 -13.11
C THR A 182 13.54 70.67 -11.74
N HIS A 183 12.88 71.51 -10.93
CA HIS A 183 12.36 71.14 -9.62
C HIS A 183 11.32 70.02 -9.69
N ILE A 184 10.44 70.01 -10.70
CA ILE A 184 9.44 68.95 -10.92
C ILE A 184 10.15 67.62 -11.16
N ASN A 185 11.17 67.60 -12.02
CA ASN A 185 11.91 66.36 -12.31
C ASN A 185 12.75 65.87 -11.12
N GLN A 186 13.38 66.78 -10.37
CA GLN A 186 14.11 66.43 -9.15
C GLN A 186 13.17 65.87 -8.08
N GLN A 187 11.99 66.46 -7.91
CA GLN A 187 10.98 66.00 -6.97
C GLN A 187 10.41 64.64 -7.41
N VAL A 188 10.08 64.47 -8.68
CA VAL A 188 9.64 63.17 -9.24
C VAL A 188 10.69 62.07 -9.03
N SER A 189 11.98 62.38 -9.21
CA SER A 189 13.07 61.41 -8.98
C SER A 189 13.22 61.03 -7.50
N ARG A 190 13.09 62.00 -6.59
CA ARG A 190 13.05 61.74 -5.15
C ARG A 190 11.85 60.88 -4.78
N THR A 191 10.66 61.25 -5.24
CA THR A 191 9.42 60.48 -5.01
C THR A 191 9.54 59.06 -5.56
N LEU A 192 10.17 58.86 -6.71
CA LEU A 192 10.43 57.51 -7.25
C LEU A 192 11.34 56.71 -6.32
N ARG A 193 12.45 57.29 -5.85
CA ARG A 193 13.40 56.62 -4.94
C ARG A 193 12.72 56.24 -3.62
N ASP A 194 11.98 57.18 -3.02
CA ASP A 194 11.29 56.96 -1.75
C ASP A 194 10.17 55.93 -1.90
N SER A 195 9.42 55.98 -3.01
CA SER A 195 8.37 55.00 -3.31
C SER A 195 8.93 53.60 -3.53
N LEU A 196 10.08 53.46 -4.21
CA LEU A 196 10.75 52.18 -4.38
C LEU A 196 11.30 51.62 -3.06
N LEU A 197 11.86 52.47 -2.21
CA LEU A 197 12.37 52.05 -0.91
C LEU A 197 11.22 51.59 0.00
N ASN A 198 10.12 52.34 0.02
CA ASN A 198 8.91 51.96 0.75
C ASN A 198 8.30 50.65 0.23
N ALA A 199 8.23 50.46 -1.09
CA ALA A 199 7.75 49.22 -1.71
C ALA A 199 8.61 48.01 -1.30
N LEU A 200 9.94 48.17 -1.23
CA LEU A 200 10.86 47.12 -0.79
C LEU A 200 10.64 46.77 0.68
N VAL A 201 10.56 47.78 1.56
CA VAL A 201 10.32 47.58 3.00
C VAL A 201 8.97 46.90 3.24
N GLN A 202 7.91 47.35 2.57
CA GLN A 202 6.58 46.75 2.66
C GLN A 202 6.58 45.30 2.17
N THR A 203 7.24 45.02 1.04
CA THR A 203 7.36 43.65 0.52
C THR A 203 8.04 42.74 1.52
N PHE A 204 9.14 43.19 2.15
CA PHE A 204 9.86 42.40 3.15
C PHE A 204 9.01 42.17 4.41
N LEU A 205 8.30 43.20 4.88
CA LEU A 205 7.46 43.14 6.08
C LEU A 205 6.25 42.22 5.88
N ILE A 206 5.54 42.35 4.75
CA ILE A 206 4.39 41.49 4.40
C ILE A 206 4.86 40.04 4.21
N THR A 207 5.98 39.82 3.51
CA THR A 207 6.53 38.48 3.31
C THR A 207 6.94 37.86 4.65
N GLY A 208 7.62 38.59 5.52
CA GLY A 208 8.02 38.13 6.85
C GLY A 208 6.80 37.78 7.72
N LEU A 209 5.79 38.65 7.74
CA LEU A 209 4.54 38.41 8.45
C LEU A 209 3.79 37.19 7.91
N ALA A 210 3.74 37.01 6.59
CA ALA A 210 3.12 35.85 5.96
C ALA A 210 3.87 34.55 6.29
N VAL A 211 5.21 34.57 6.32
CA VAL A 211 6.02 33.42 6.75
C VAL A 211 5.72 33.07 8.20
N ILE A 212 5.67 34.05 9.09
CA ILE A 212 5.34 33.84 10.51
C ILE A 212 3.91 33.28 10.64
N LEU A 213 2.94 33.83 9.91
CA LEU A 213 1.55 33.39 9.91
C LEU A 213 1.41 31.95 9.41
N VAL A 214 2.08 31.60 8.30
CA VAL A 214 2.10 30.23 7.76
C VAL A 214 2.82 29.28 8.72
N GLN A 215 3.88 29.76 9.38
CA GLN A 215 4.60 28.97 10.38
C GLN A 215 3.75 28.66 11.62
N TRP A 216 3.03 29.66 12.13
CA TRP A 216 2.15 29.51 13.29
C TRP A 216 0.85 28.77 12.99
N THR A 217 0.21 29.06 11.86
CA THR A 217 -1.14 28.56 11.55
C THR A 217 -1.11 27.15 10.96
N PHE A 218 -0.17 26.85 10.06
CA PHE A 218 -0.17 25.58 9.33
C PHE A 218 0.91 24.62 9.82
N THR A 219 2.19 25.02 9.85
CA THR A 219 3.27 24.05 10.15
C THR A 219 3.34 23.66 11.62
N GLY A 220 2.99 24.55 12.56
CA GLY A 220 2.90 24.21 13.99
C GLY A 220 1.94 23.04 14.26
N PRO A 221 0.65 23.16 13.92
CA PRO A 221 -0.33 22.07 14.08
C PRO A 221 0.03 20.83 13.28
N LEU A 222 0.38 20.96 11.99
CA LEU A 222 0.72 19.81 11.12
C LEU A 222 1.92 19.00 11.63
N THR A 223 2.97 19.67 12.12
CA THR A 223 4.12 18.96 12.68
C THR A 223 3.80 18.28 14.00
N ARG A 224 2.93 18.86 14.85
CA ARG A 224 2.43 18.23 16.08
C ARG A 224 1.57 17.01 15.77
N THR A 225 0.65 17.09 14.79
CA THR A 225 -0.18 15.97 14.36
C THR A 225 0.65 14.87 13.68
N ALA A 226 1.64 15.23 12.86
CA ALA A 226 2.55 14.26 12.24
C ALA A 226 3.48 13.59 13.27
N LYS A 227 3.93 14.33 14.29
CA LYS A 227 4.72 13.79 15.40
C LYS A 227 3.85 12.87 16.27
N TRP A 228 2.59 13.24 16.51
CA TRP A 228 1.60 12.40 17.18
C TRP A 228 1.31 11.10 16.43
N LEU A 229 1.10 11.16 15.10
CA LEU A 229 0.97 9.99 14.21
C LEU A 229 2.23 9.09 14.24
N ARG A 230 3.42 9.69 14.29
CA ARG A 230 4.67 8.93 14.44
C ARG A 230 4.79 8.28 15.82
N THR A 231 4.36 8.95 16.90
CA THR A 231 4.36 8.37 18.25
C THR A 231 3.31 7.27 18.41
N MET A 232 2.16 7.39 17.72
CA MET A 232 1.15 6.33 17.60
C MET A 232 1.74 5.10 16.89
N ARG A 233 2.52 5.30 15.82
CA ARG A 233 3.24 4.21 15.13
C ARG A 233 4.28 3.51 16.02
N THR A 234 4.85 4.20 17.02
CA THR A 234 5.79 3.62 17.97
C THR A 234 5.15 3.07 19.25
N GLY A 235 3.81 3.10 19.38
CA GLY A 235 3.09 2.42 20.47
C GLY A 235 3.13 3.10 21.84
N GLN A 236 3.36 4.42 21.91
CA GLN A 236 3.26 5.15 23.18
C GLN A 236 1.93 5.92 23.28
N PRO A 237 1.13 5.73 24.35
CA PRO A 237 -0.16 6.38 24.50
C PRO A 237 0.05 7.83 24.92
N ASN A 238 -0.10 8.77 24.00
CA ASN A 238 -0.14 10.20 24.30
C ASN A 238 -1.48 10.79 23.88
N ALA A 239 -2.07 11.58 24.78
CA ALA A 239 -3.28 12.33 24.53
C ALA A 239 -3.11 13.24 23.29
N PRO A 240 -4.14 13.39 22.45
CA PRO A 240 -4.07 14.27 21.29
C PRO A 240 -3.73 15.69 21.76
N PRO A 241 -2.81 16.40 21.08
CA PRO A 241 -2.49 17.76 21.43
C PRO A 241 -3.74 18.64 21.25
N ALA A 242 -4.04 19.49 22.23
CA ALA A 242 -5.09 20.49 22.10
C ALA A 242 -4.72 21.46 20.96
N VAL A 243 -5.46 21.41 19.87
CA VAL A 243 -5.33 22.37 18.76
C VAL A 243 -6.31 23.50 19.04
N SER A 244 -5.83 24.75 19.05
CA SER A 244 -6.69 25.92 19.23
C SER A 244 -7.27 26.36 17.87
N ASN A 245 -8.59 26.26 17.77
CA ASN A 245 -9.55 27.03 16.97
C ASN A 245 -9.11 27.43 15.55
N GLY A 246 -9.58 26.66 14.57
CA GLY A 246 -9.70 27.07 13.18
C GLY A 246 -10.65 26.12 12.44
N GLU A 247 -11.82 26.62 12.04
CA GLU A 247 -12.98 25.85 11.55
C GLU A 247 -12.65 24.81 10.45
N ILE A 248 -11.66 25.09 9.59
CA ILE A 248 -11.26 24.19 8.49
C ILE A 248 -10.39 23.01 8.99
N LEU A 249 -9.57 23.24 10.02
CA LEU A 249 -8.73 22.18 10.57
C LEU A 249 -9.49 21.30 11.57
N ASP A 250 -10.57 21.80 12.16
CA ASP A 250 -11.37 21.05 13.13
C ASP A 250 -12.10 19.88 12.47
N GLU A 251 -12.57 20.01 11.23
CA GLU A 251 -13.27 18.94 10.51
C GLU A 251 -12.30 17.80 10.13
N ILE A 252 -11.11 18.14 9.63
CA ILE A 252 -10.02 17.18 9.40
C ILE A 252 -9.53 16.59 10.72
N HIS A 253 -9.43 17.39 11.78
CA HIS A 253 -9.06 16.90 13.10
C HIS A 253 -10.11 15.94 13.65
N HIS A 254 -11.39 16.18 13.38
CA HIS A 254 -12.49 15.31 13.80
C HIS A 254 -12.49 13.99 13.03
N GLU A 255 -12.29 14.01 11.71
CA GLU A 255 -12.13 12.80 10.90
C GLU A 255 -10.85 12.03 11.26
N VAL A 256 -9.72 12.71 11.45
CA VAL A 256 -8.46 12.08 11.85
C VAL A 256 -8.56 11.54 13.28
N LYS A 257 -9.32 12.17 14.17
CA LYS A 257 -9.65 11.65 15.51
C LYS A 257 -10.61 10.47 15.44
N HIS A 258 -11.54 10.44 14.49
CA HIS A 258 -12.42 9.31 14.24
C HIS A 258 -11.62 8.13 13.68
N LEU A 259 -10.81 8.34 12.65
CA LEU A 259 -9.90 7.36 12.09
C LEU A 259 -8.90 6.87 13.14
N ALA A 260 -8.37 7.75 13.99
CA ALA A 260 -7.48 7.36 15.08
C ALA A 260 -8.21 6.55 16.15
N ARG A 261 -9.47 6.87 16.49
CA ARG A 261 -10.31 6.02 17.35
C ARG A 261 -10.64 4.69 16.69
N ASP A 262 -10.90 4.66 15.40
CA ASP A 262 -11.19 3.44 14.63
C ASP A 262 -9.92 2.58 14.49
N LEU A 263 -8.75 3.21 14.39
CA LEU A 263 -7.46 2.53 14.34
C LEU A 263 -6.96 2.13 15.74
N ASP A 264 -7.32 2.85 16.79
CA ASP A 264 -7.03 2.51 18.20
C ASP A 264 -8.04 1.49 18.72
N THR A 265 -9.28 1.43 18.21
CA THR A 265 -10.23 0.34 18.47
C THR A 265 -9.92 -0.89 17.62
N ALA A 266 -9.52 -0.73 16.36
CA ALA A 266 -9.00 -1.83 15.55
C ALA A 266 -7.66 -2.34 16.08
N ARG A 267 -6.80 -1.47 16.62
CA ARG A 267 -5.56 -1.83 17.29
C ARG A 267 -5.80 -2.36 18.69
N ALA A 268 -6.76 -1.87 19.47
CA ALA A 268 -7.14 -2.49 20.74
C ALA A 268 -7.86 -3.82 20.50
N ALA A 269 -8.59 -3.99 19.40
CA ALA A 269 -9.14 -5.28 18.98
C ALA A 269 -8.05 -6.20 18.42
N ALA A 270 -7.04 -5.66 17.73
CA ALA A 270 -5.88 -6.40 17.23
C ALA A 270 -4.79 -6.61 18.28
N GLU A 271 -4.72 -5.81 19.35
CA GLU A 271 -3.89 -5.90 20.55
C GLU A 271 -4.63 -6.67 21.63
N GLU A 272 -5.95 -6.78 21.59
CA GLU A 272 -6.71 -7.78 22.34
C GLU A 272 -6.65 -9.10 21.57
N GLU A 273 -6.69 -9.14 20.24
CA GLU A 273 -6.39 -10.33 19.45
C GLU A 273 -4.91 -10.71 19.55
N ALA A 274 -4.00 -9.73 19.62
CA ALA A 274 -2.57 -9.94 19.82
C ALA A 274 -2.19 -10.13 21.28
N ARG A 275 -2.90 -9.59 22.29
CA ARG A 275 -2.80 -10.02 23.71
C ARG A 275 -3.38 -11.41 23.83
N LEU A 276 -4.53 -11.71 23.27
CA LEU A 276 -5.03 -13.08 23.09
C LEU A 276 -4.14 -13.90 22.14
N ARG A 277 -3.02 -13.39 21.59
CA ARG A 277 -1.94 -14.19 20.97
C ARG A 277 -0.63 -14.15 21.77
N ASP A 278 -0.34 -13.11 22.55
CA ASP A 278 0.90 -12.88 23.34
C ASP A 278 0.73 -13.29 24.81
N SER A 279 -0.40 -13.00 25.45
CA SER A 279 -0.82 -13.67 26.69
C SER A 279 -1.10 -15.16 26.43
N ASN A 280 -1.53 -15.51 25.20
CA ASN A 280 -1.61 -16.89 24.70
C ASN A 280 -0.29 -17.41 24.07
N ALA A 281 0.78 -16.61 24.01
CA ALA A 281 2.10 -17.09 23.60
C ALA A 281 2.79 -17.86 24.74
N SER A 282 2.15 -17.93 25.91
CA SER A 282 2.40 -19.00 26.86
C SER A 282 1.77 -20.30 26.34
N LEU A 283 2.52 -20.99 25.48
CA LEU A 283 2.52 -22.45 25.27
C LEU A 283 1.14 -23.14 25.30
N TRP A 284 0.60 -23.46 24.11
CA TRP A 284 -0.58 -24.31 23.97
C TRP A 284 -0.30 -25.73 24.50
N THR A 285 -0.68 -26.00 25.76
CA THR A 285 -0.77 -27.36 26.28
C THR A 285 -2.10 -28.00 25.90
N ALA A 286 -2.15 -29.34 25.86
CA ALA A 286 -3.40 -30.07 25.60
C ALA A 286 -4.53 -29.64 26.57
N ASP A 287 -4.19 -29.34 27.83
CA ASP A 287 -5.14 -28.89 28.85
C ASP A 287 -5.64 -27.45 28.63
N ARG A 288 -4.79 -26.54 28.13
CA ARG A 288 -5.23 -25.17 27.78
C ARG A 288 -6.09 -25.14 26.53
N LEU A 289 -5.71 -25.93 25.52
CA LEU A 289 -6.55 -26.16 24.35
C LEU A 289 -7.92 -26.71 24.77
N ARG A 290 -7.94 -27.64 25.74
CA ARG A 290 -9.16 -28.19 26.31
C ARG A 290 -10.08 -27.12 26.93
N VAL A 291 -9.54 -26.29 27.82
CA VAL A 291 -10.33 -25.23 28.47
C VAL A 291 -10.83 -24.20 27.45
N SER A 292 -9.97 -23.79 26.52
CA SER A 292 -10.32 -22.82 25.48
C SER A 292 -11.42 -23.34 24.55
N LEU A 293 -11.32 -24.60 24.11
CA LEU A 293 -12.33 -25.25 23.28
C LEU A 293 -13.65 -25.42 24.03
N ARG A 294 -13.64 -25.85 25.30
CA ARG A 294 -14.86 -25.95 26.11
C ARG A 294 -15.59 -24.60 26.21
N ASN A 295 -14.85 -23.52 26.45
CA ASN A 295 -15.41 -22.17 26.53
C ASN A 295 -15.95 -21.68 25.16
N LYS A 296 -15.19 -21.88 24.07
CA LYS A 296 -15.59 -21.42 22.73
C LYS A 296 -16.73 -22.25 22.12
N LEU A 297 -16.71 -23.55 22.35
CA LEU A 297 -17.74 -24.48 21.87
C LEU A 297 -18.95 -24.51 22.81
N ARG A 298 -18.92 -23.82 23.96
CA ARG A 298 -19.98 -23.79 24.98
C ARG A 298 -20.43 -25.20 25.38
N GLU A 299 -19.44 -26.07 25.63
CA GLU A 299 -19.62 -27.49 25.96
C GLU A 299 -20.35 -28.34 24.90
N LYS A 300 -20.52 -27.84 23.67
CA LYS A 300 -21.12 -28.62 22.58
C LYS A 300 -20.22 -29.80 22.18
N PRO A 301 -20.79 -30.99 21.94
CA PRO A 301 -20.02 -32.14 21.49
C PRO A 301 -19.48 -31.89 20.07
N LEU A 302 -18.24 -32.31 19.87
CA LEU A 302 -17.54 -32.25 18.58
C LEU A 302 -17.57 -33.65 17.94
N TYR A 303 -18.05 -33.72 16.70
CA TYR A 303 -18.04 -34.92 15.88
C TYR A 303 -16.95 -34.80 14.84
N VAL A 304 -16.02 -35.75 14.81
CA VAL A 304 -14.93 -35.79 13.81
C VAL A 304 -15.14 -37.00 12.91
N VAL A 305 -15.01 -36.82 11.60
CA VAL A 305 -15.09 -37.91 10.63
C VAL A 305 -13.78 -38.01 9.88
N SER A 306 -13.17 -39.19 9.87
CA SER A 306 -11.97 -39.47 9.07
C SER A 306 -11.95 -40.90 8.56
N ASN A 307 -11.21 -41.13 7.47
CA ASN A 307 -11.20 -42.46 6.86
C ASN A 307 -10.40 -43.46 7.70
N ARG A 308 -9.37 -42.98 8.42
CA ARG A 308 -8.56 -43.78 9.33
C ARG A 308 -8.98 -43.55 10.76
N GLU A 309 -9.10 -44.63 11.52
CA GLU A 309 -9.33 -44.60 12.96
C GLU A 309 -8.04 -44.30 13.76
N PRO A 310 -8.18 -43.75 14.99
CA PRO A 310 -7.05 -43.46 15.87
C PRO A 310 -6.46 -44.71 16.55
N TYR A 311 -7.25 -45.76 16.74
CA TYR A 311 -6.86 -47.00 17.42
C TYR A 311 -7.37 -48.20 16.65
N MET A 312 -6.49 -49.16 16.35
CA MET A 312 -6.79 -50.37 15.60
C MET A 312 -6.44 -51.60 16.43
N HIS A 313 -7.34 -52.58 16.48
CA HIS A 313 -7.12 -53.88 17.13
C HIS A 313 -6.75 -54.90 16.06
N VAL A 314 -5.60 -55.53 16.25
CA VAL A 314 -5.07 -56.52 15.31
C VAL A 314 -4.71 -57.78 16.06
N PHE A 315 -5.14 -58.93 15.55
CA PHE A 315 -4.68 -60.23 16.05
C PHE A 315 -3.16 -60.35 15.91
N GLY A 316 -2.50 -60.76 17.00
CA GLY A 316 -1.09 -61.10 17.02
C GLY A 316 -0.79 -62.39 16.25
N GLU A 317 0.49 -62.70 16.07
CA GLU A 317 0.97 -63.82 15.23
C GLU A 317 0.39 -65.20 15.60
N ASN A 318 -0.08 -65.36 16.84
CA ASN A 318 -0.64 -66.62 17.35
C ASN A 318 -2.18 -66.58 17.55
N GLU A 319 -2.88 -65.56 17.05
CA GLU A 319 -4.34 -65.29 17.20
C GLU A 319 -4.89 -65.21 18.63
N LYS A 320 -4.10 -65.56 19.66
CA LYS A 320 -4.48 -65.53 21.08
C LYS A 320 -4.21 -64.21 21.78
N SER A 321 -3.43 -63.30 21.17
CA SER A 321 -3.16 -61.97 21.70
C SER A 321 -3.67 -60.91 20.74
N ILE A 322 -4.26 -59.85 21.27
CA ILE A 322 -4.79 -58.73 20.48
C ILE A 322 -3.95 -57.51 20.83
N ASN A 323 -3.35 -56.91 19.80
CA ASN A 323 -2.51 -55.73 19.95
C ASN A 323 -3.28 -54.49 19.52
N VAL A 324 -3.25 -53.45 20.36
CA VAL A 324 -3.75 -52.13 19.99
C VAL A 324 -2.63 -51.36 19.31
N ILE A 325 -2.86 -50.97 18.07
CA ILE A 325 -1.92 -50.22 17.24
C ILE A 325 -2.49 -48.83 17.03
N VAL A 326 -1.67 -47.80 17.28
CA VAL A 326 -1.97 -46.42 16.89
C VAL A 326 -1.42 -46.20 15.47
N PRO A 327 -2.27 -46.05 14.44
CA PRO A 327 -1.80 -45.85 13.08
C PRO A 327 -1.02 -44.54 12.97
N ALA A 328 0.07 -44.54 12.20
CA ALA A 328 0.80 -43.30 11.93
C ALA A 328 -0.02 -42.41 10.99
N SER A 329 -0.77 -41.47 11.56
CA SER A 329 -1.60 -40.51 10.85
C SER A 329 -1.45 -39.12 11.46
N GLY A 330 -1.04 -38.14 10.66
CA GLY A 330 -0.91 -36.75 11.12
C GLY A 330 -2.23 -36.15 11.61
N VAL A 331 -3.36 -36.62 11.05
CA VAL A 331 -4.72 -36.21 11.46
C VAL A 331 -5.03 -36.69 12.88
N VAL A 332 -4.67 -37.94 13.20
CA VAL A 332 -4.88 -38.51 14.54
C VAL A 332 -4.09 -37.72 15.58
N THR A 333 -2.80 -37.51 15.33
CA THR A 333 -1.93 -36.75 16.24
C THR A 333 -2.43 -35.31 16.45
N ALA A 334 -2.99 -34.67 15.42
CA ALA A 334 -3.46 -33.30 15.50
C ALA A 334 -4.83 -33.15 16.21
N LEU A 335 -5.78 -34.05 15.96
CA LEU A 335 -7.16 -33.92 16.42
C LEU A 335 -7.48 -34.68 17.71
N GLU A 336 -6.69 -35.69 18.07
CA GLU A 336 -6.96 -36.46 19.28
C GLU A 336 -6.98 -35.59 20.55
N PRO A 337 -6.04 -34.65 20.79
CA PRO A 337 -6.10 -33.78 21.97
C PRO A 337 -7.39 -32.95 22.05
N VAL A 338 -7.92 -32.52 20.89
CA VAL A 338 -9.17 -31.76 20.75
C VAL A 338 -10.37 -32.62 21.13
N LEU A 339 -10.39 -33.89 20.73
CA LEU A 339 -11.50 -34.79 21.06
C LEU A 339 -11.48 -35.25 22.52
N ARG A 340 -10.30 -35.55 23.08
CA ARG A 340 -10.13 -35.85 24.51
C ARG A 340 -10.63 -34.69 25.38
N ALA A 341 -10.47 -33.46 24.90
CA ALA A 341 -10.92 -32.25 25.56
C ALA A 341 -12.44 -32.08 25.60
N CYS A 342 -13.10 -32.35 24.47
CA CYS A 342 -14.53 -32.12 24.28
C CYS A 342 -15.39 -33.34 24.62
N ASN A 343 -14.79 -34.50 24.98
CA ASN A 343 -15.49 -35.79 25.10
C ASN A 343 -16.37 -36.05 23.86
N GLY A 344 -15.82 -35.76 22.69
CA GLY A 344 -16.53 -35.84 21.41
C GLY A 344 -16.62 -37.27 20.87
N THR A 345 -17.12 -37.39 19.65
CA THR A 345 -17.23 -38.66 18.93
C THR A 345 -16.36 -38.62 17.68
N TRP A 346 -15.49 -39.61 17.53
CA TRP A 346 -14.70 -39.86 16.32
C TRP A 346 -15.38 -40.96 15.50
N ILE A 347 -15.81 -40.67 14.28
CA ILE A 347 -16.40 -41.64 13.36
C ILE A 347 -15.34 -42.01 12.32
N ALA A 348 -14.99 -43.29 12.20
CA ALA A 348 -13.97 -43.76 11.27
C ALA A 348 -14.20 -45.17 10.75
N ASN A 349 -13.52 -45.55 9.66
CA ASN A 349 -13.53 -46.93 9.18
C ASN A 349 -12.79 -47.85 10.18
N GLY A 350 -13.46 -48.91 10.63
CA GLY A 350 -12.85 -49.98 11.44
C GLY A 350 -12.12 -50.98 10.54
N SER A 351 -10.79 -50.90 10.51
CA SER A 351 -9.97 -51.62 9.53
C SER A 351 -9.05 -52.69 10.13
N GLY A 352 -9.00 -52.77 11.46
CA GLY A 352 -8.29 -53.81 12.20
C GLY A 352 -9.00 -55.15 12.13
N SER A 353 -8.22 -56.22 12.11
CA SER A 353 -8.74 -57.59 12.02
C SER A 353 -9.58 -58.00 13.22
N ALA A 354 -9.30 -57.43 14.41
CA ALA A 354 -10.01 -57.74 15.65
C ALA A 354 -10.99 -56.64 16.07
N ASP A 355 -11.18 -55.59 15.27
CA ASP A 355 -11.93 -54.40 15.71
C ASP A 355 -13.39 -54.66 16.06
N ARG A 356 -14.00 -55.66 15.43
CA ARG A 356 -15.40 -56.05 15.68
C ARG A 356 -15.61 -56.66 17.05
N GLU A 357 -14.58 -57.18 17.70
CA GLU A 357 -14.68 -57.81 19.03
C GLU A 357 -14.71 -56.78 20.18
N PHE A 358 -14.36 -55.53 19.89
CA PHE A 358 -14.16 -54.46 20.89
C PHE A 358 -15.22 -53.36 20.82
N VAL A 359 -16.24 -53.51 19.98
CA VAL A 359 -17.32 -52.53 19.89
C VAL A 359 -18.58 -52.99 20.62
N ASP A 360 -19.39 -52.03 21.03
CA ASP A 360 -20.73 -52.29 21.56
C ASP A 360 -21.73 -52.61 20.43
N ALA A 361 -23.01 -52.81 20.81
CA ALA A 361 -24.10 -53.08 19.86
C ALA A 361 -24.36 -51.95 18.85
N HIS A 362 -23.80 -50.76 19.07
CA HIS A 362 -23.86 -49.62 18.18
C HIS A 362 -22.49 -49.34 17.55
N ASP A 363 -21.60 -50.32 17.44
CA ASP A 363 -20.26 -50.15 16.86
C ASP A 363 -19.38 -49.06 17.54
N ARG A 364 -19.62 -48.76 18.82
CA ARG A 364 -18.87 -47.75 19.58
C ARG A 364 -17.85 -48.39 20.51
N LEU A 365 -16.76 -47.67 20.76
CA LEU A 365 -15.72 -47.99 21.73
C LEU A 365 -15.25 -46.72 22.43
N ARG A 366 -15.03 -46.76 23.75
CA ARG A 366 -14.43 -45.65 24.49
C ARG A 366 -12.90 -45.71 24.37
N VAL A 367 -12.29 -44.57 24.03
CA VAL A 367 -10.83 -44.45 23.77
C VAL A 367 -10.27 -43.18 24.42
N PRO A 368 -8.94 -43.09 24.67
CA PRO A 368 -7.91 -44.12 24.56
C PRO A 368 -8.13 -45.31 25.51
N PRO A 369 -7.57 -46.51 25.22
CA PRO A 369 -7.72 -47.70 26.06
C PRO A 369 -7.32 -47.49 27.53
N ASP A 370 -6.22 -46.77 27.78
CA ASP A 370 -5.70 -46.59 29.14
C ASP A 370 -6.53 -45.62 29.98
N ARG A 371 -7.15 -44.62 29.33
CA ARG A 371 -7.93 -43.55 29.98
C ARG A 371 -9.07 -43.10 29.06
N PRO A 372 -10.20 -43.82 29.05
CA PRO A 372 -11.25 -43.57 28.08
C PRO A 372 -11.90 -42.20 28.27
N SER A 373 -11.75 -41.33 27.27
CA SER A 373 -12.04 -39.89 27.36
C SER A 373 -12.89 -39.35 26.21
N TYR A 374 -13.05 -40.10 25.14
CA TYR A 374 -13.96 -39.79 24.02
C TYR A 374 -14.47 -41.10 23.40
N THR A 375 -15.43 -41.00 22.48
CA THR A 375 -16.05 -42.16 21.82
C THR A 375 -15.49 -42.34 20.41
N LEU A 376 -15.14 -43.56 20.02
CA LEU A 376 -14.84 -43.96 18.65
C LEU A 376 -16.02 -44.78 18.13
N ARG A 377 -16.68 -44.31 17.07
CA ARG A 377 -17.71 -45.03 16.31
C ARG A 377 -17.08 -45.60 15.04
N ARG A 378 -17.17 -46.92 14.87
CA ARG A 378 -16.66 -47.60 13.67
C ARG A 378 -17.75 -47.72 12.62
N VAL A 379 -17.35 -47.48 11.37
CA VAL A 379 -18.13 -47.76 10.17
C VAL A 379 -17.44 -48.90 9.44
N TRP A 380 -18.21 -49.91 9.06
CA TRP A 380 -17.67 -51.10 8.41
C TRP A 380 -17.76 -51.01 6.89
N LEU A 381 -16.70 -51.43 6.22
CA LEU A 381 -16.62 -51.58 4.76
C LEU A 381 -16.37 -53.06 4.41
N SER A 382 -17.00 -53.56 3.35
CA SER A 382 -16.59 -54.82 2.74
C SER A 382 -15.29 -54.64 1.93
N ASP A 383 -14.62 -55.74 1.57
CA ASP A 383 -13.41 -55.67 0.75
C ASP A 383 -13.68 -55.09 -0.65
N GLU A 384 -14.85 -55.34 -1.22
CA GLU A 384 -15.30 -54.76 -2.50
C GLU A 384 -15.55 -53.26 -2.36
N GLU A 385 -16.17 -52.84 -1.26
CA GLU A 385 -16.40 -51.43 -0.96
C GLU A 385 -15.08 -50.68 -0.73
N ASP A 386 -14.14 -51.26 0.03
CA ASP A 386 -12.80 -50.70 0.25
C ASP A 386 -12.02 -50.57 -1.07
N LYS A 387 -12.11 -51.57 -1.95
CA LYS A 387 -11.51 -51.52 -3.29
C LYS A 387 -12.10 -50.41 -4.16
N GLY A 388 -13.42 -50.25 -4.19
CA GLY A 388 -14.07 -49.24 -5.03
C GLY A 388 -13.92 -47.81 -4.50
N TYR A 389 -14.20 -47.61 -3.22
CA TYR A 389 -14.18 -46.28 -2.59
C TYR A 389 -12.76 -45.82 -2.24
N TYR A 390 -11.98 -46.64 -1.52
CA TYR A 390 -10.68 -46.24 -0.99
C TYR A 390 -9.55 -46.46 -2.01
N GLU A 391 -9.40 -47.68 -2.55
CA GLU A 391 -8.36 -47.92 -3.56
C GLU A 391 -8.69 -47.23 -4.89
N GLY A 392 -9.92 -47.40 -5.40
CA GLY A 392 -10.39 -46.88 -6.69
C GLY A 392 -10.59 -45.37 -6.70
N PHE A 393 -11.79 -44.89 -6.37
CA PHE A 393 -12.14 -43.48 -6.55
C PHE A 393 -11.21 -42.52 -5.80
N SER A 394 -10.91 -42.81 -4.54
CA SER A 394 -10.10 -41.95 -3.69
C SER A 394 -8.61 -41.97 -4.11
N ASN A 395 -7.97 -43.14 -4.20
CA ASN A 395 -6.52 -43.24 -4.40
C ASN A 395 -6.06 -43.44 -5.85
N GLU A 396 -6.86 -44.03 -6.75
CA GLU A 396 -6.57 -44.09 -8.19
C GLU A 396 -7.15 -42.88 -8.95
N GLY A 397 -8.23 -42.26 -8.44
CA GLY A 397 -8.87 -41.09 -9.04
C GLY A 397 -8.41 -39.75 -8.44
N LEU A 398 -8.93 -39.41 -7.26
CA LEU A 398 -8.74 -38.09 -6.64
C LEU A 398 -7.29 -37.79 -6.23
N TRP A 399 -6.56 -38.77 -5.69
CA TRP A 399 -5.18 -38.57 -5.24
C TRP A 399 -4.23 -38.12 -6.37
N PRO A 400 -4.10 -38.83 -7.50
CA PRO A 400 -3.26 -38.39 -8.62
C PRO A 400 -3.75 -37.07 -9.25
N LEU A 401 -5.07 -36.88 -9.33
CA LEU A 401 -5.68 -35.66 -9.84
C LEU A 401 -5.23 -34.43 -9.05
N CYS A 402 -5.38 -34.47 -7.72
CA CYS A 402 -5.11 -33.34 -6.85
C CYS A 402 -3.63 -33.05 -6.66
N HIS A 403 -2.77 -34.07 -6.78
CA HIS A 403 -1.32 -33.91 -6.73
C HIS A 403 -0.69 -33.54 -8.08
N ILE A 404 -1.49 -33.43 -9.15
CA ILE A 404 -1.00 -33.21 -10.53
C ILE A 404 0.11 -34.23 -10.85
N ALA A 405 -0.14 -35.48 -10.50
CA ALA A 405 0.87 -36.53 -10.59
C ALA A 405 1.10 -36.96 -12.04
N HIS A 406 2.29 -37.50 -12.33
CA HIS A 406 2.58 -38.08 -13.65
C HIS A 406 1.74 -39.33 -13.97
N THR A 407 1.18 -39.98 -12.95
CA THR A 407 0.24 -41.09 -13.14
C THR A 407 -1.15 -40.54 -13.46
N ARG A 408 -1.73 -41.00 -14.58
CA ARG A 408 -3.07 -40.59 -15.02
C ARG A 408 -4.12 -41.02 -13.98
N PRO A 409 -5.04 -40.12 -13.56
CA PRO A 409 -6.15 -40.49 -12.70
C PRO A 409 -7.10 -41.45 -13.43
N VAL A 410 -7.62 -42.45 -12.70
CA VAL A 410 -8.57 -43.44 -13.22
C VAL A 410 -9.92 -43.23 -12.55
N PHE A 411 -10.95 -43.01 -13.37
CA PHE A 411 -12.33 -42.79 -12.92
C PHE A 411 -13.23 -43.87 -13.52
N ARG A 412 -13.76 -44.74 -12.66
CA ARG A 412 -14.70 -45.80 -13.05
C ARG A 412 -16.08 -45.51 -12.45
N PRO A 413 -17.19 -45.64 -13.21
CA PRO A 413 -18.53 -45.39 -12.68
C PRO A 413 -18.89 -46.24 -11.45
N GLU A 414 -18.44 -47.50 -11.40
CA GLU A 414 -18.62 -48.39 -10.26
C GLU A 414 -17.93 -47.90 -8.99
N ASP A 415 -16.72 -47.34 -9.12
CA ASP A 415 -15.96 -46.77 -8.01
C ASP A 415 -16.66 -45.52 -7.46
N TRP A 416 -17.25 -44.71 -8.34
CA TRP A 416 -18.06 -43.55 -7.95
C TRP A 416 -19.32 -43.93 -7.17
N LEU A 417 -20.04 -44.97 -7.61
CA LEU A 417 -21.21 -45.46 -6.87
C LEU A 417 -20.83 -45.93 -5.46
N GLN A 418 -19.70 -46.63 -5.32
CA GLN A 418 -19.18 -46.99 -4.01
C GLN A 418 -18.80 -45.74 -3.20
N TYR A 419 -18.17 -44.74 -3.82
CA TYR A 419 -17.81 -43.50 -3.15
C TYR A 419 -19.03 -42.76 -2.57
N GLN A 420 -20.11 -42.65 -3.34
CA GLN A 420 -21.38 -42.10 -2.88
C GLN A 420 -22.01 -42.92 -1.75
N LYS A 421 -22.06 -44.25 -1.92
CA LYS A 421 -22.63 -45.18 -0.93
C LYS A 421 -21.89 -45.10 0.41
N ILE A 422 -20.57 -45.03 0.38
CA ILE A 422 -19.76 -44.92 1.60
C ILE A 422 -19.89 -43.54 2.23
N ASN A 423 -19.86 -42.45 1.45
CA ASN A 423 -20.14 -41.11 1.98
C ASN A 423 -21.52 -41.05 2.68
N ARG A 424 -22.54 -41.67 2.08
CA ARG A 424 -23.88 -41.77 2.69
C ARG A 424 -23.86 -42.56 3.99
N ARG A 425 -23.23 -43.74 4.03
CA ARG A 425 -23.12 -44.56 5.25
C ARG A 425 -22.43 -43.80 6.39
N PHE A 426 -21.39 -43.04 6.07
CA PHE A 426 -20.74 -42.18 7.06
C PHE A 426 -21.62 -41.01 7.49
N ALA A 427 -22.35 -40.37 6.57
CA ALA A 427 -23.32 -39.32 6.91
C ALA A 427 -24.43 -39.87 7.83
N ASP A 428 -24.96 -41.06 7.56
CA ASP A 428 -25.99 -41.70 8.38
C ASP A 428 -25.46 -42.01 9.80
N ALA A 429 -24.25 -42.54 9.91
CA ALA A 429 -23.61 -42.77 11.22
C ALA A 429 -23.41 -41.46 11.99
N VAL A 430 -22.98 -40.39 11.31
CA VAL A 430 -22.84 -39.05 11.92
C VAL A 430 -24.18 -38.52 12.41
N LEU A 431 -25.23 -38.63 11.62
CA LEU A 431 -26.57 -38.17 11.97
C LEU A 431 -27.13 -38.92 13.18
N GLN A 432 -26.90 -40.23 13.28
CA GLN A 432 -27.26 -41.03 14.44
C GLN A 432 -26.52 -40.57 15.71
N GLU A 433 -25.21 -40.29 15.62
CA GLU A 433 -24.45 -39.79 16.77
C GLU A 433 -24.87 -38.36 17.17
N MET A 434 -25.41 -37.57 16.24
CA MET A 434 -25.89 -36.20 16.47
C MET A 434 -27.33 -36.12 17.01
N GLU A 435 -28.01 -37.25 17.14
CA GLU A 435 -29.40 -37.30 17.62
C GLU A 435 -29.49 -36.72 19.04
N GLY A 436 -30.49 -35.86 19.28
CA GLY A 436 -30.66 -35.18 20.57
C GLY A 436 -29.66 -34.05 20.87
N THR A 437 -28.69 -33.77 19.98
CA THR A 437 -27.76 -32.63 20.14
C THR A 437 -28.28 -31.38 19.42
N GLU A 438 -28.38 -30.24 20.12
CA GLU A 438 -28.71 -28.95 19.50
C GLU A 438 -27.51 -28.31 18.80
N SER A 439 -27.66 -27.97 17.51
CA SER A 439 -26.61 -27.34 16.67
C SER A 439 -25.24 -28.03 16.79
N PRO A 440 -25.15 -29.33 16.40
CA PRO A 440 -23.94 -30.13 16.54
C PRO A 440 -22.81 -29.58 15.66
N ILE A 441 -21.56 -29.84 16.06
CA ILE A 441 -20.38 -29.39 15.33
C ILE A 441 -19.71 -30.59 14.68
N LEU A 442 -19.66 -30.60 13.35
CA LEU A 442 -19.04 -31.63 12.54
C LEU A 442 -17.73 -31.12 11.95
N LEU A 443 -16.69 -31.93 12.07
CA LEU A 443 -15.40 -31.70 11.45
C LEU A 443 -15.01 -32.91 10.57
N ALA A 444 -15.30 -32.81 9.28
CA ALA A 444 -14.94 -33.82 8.29
C ALA A 444 -13.49 -33.68 7.82
N GLN A 445 -12.80 -34.80 7.62
CA GLN A 445 -11.38 -34.83 7.30
C GLN A 445 -11.12 -35.50 5.96
N ASP A 446 -10.50 -34.72 5.08
CA ASP A 446 -9.84 -35.15 3.86
C ASP A 446 -10.75 -35.49 2.66
N TYR A 447 -10.12 -35.71 1.51
CA TYR A 447 -10.76 -35.92 0.20
C TYR A 447 -11.68 -37.15 0.08
N HIS A 448 -11.67 -38.01 1.09
CA HIS A 448 -12.54 -39.19 1.14
C HIS A 448 -14.02 -38.83 1.37
N PHE A 449 -14.29 -37.66 1.96
CA PHE A 449 -15.64 -37.26 2.38
C PHE A 449 -16.11 -35.98 1.70
N ALA A 450 -15.86 -35.82 0.40
CA ALA A 450 -16.26 -34.61 -0.31
C ALA A 450 -17.79 -34.41 -0.34
N LEU A 451 -18.59 -35.49 -0.32
CA LEU A 451 -20.05 -35.41 -0.40
C LEU A 451 -20.73 -35.29 0.97
N LEU A 452 -20.05 -35.73 2.01
CA LEU A 452 -20.57 -35.81 3.37
C LEU A 452 -21.12 -34.47 3.91
N PRO A 453 -20.47 -33.30 3.71
CA PRO A 453 -20.97 -32.05 4.26
C PRO A 453 -22.39 -31.70 3.79
N ARG A 454 -22.65 -31.81 2.48
CA ARG A 454 -23.98 -31.58 1.90
C ARG A 454 -25.01 -32.57 2.44
N MET A 455 -24.67 -33.86 2.47
CA MET A 455 -25.57 -34.91 2.98
C MET A 455 -26.00 -34.66 4.43
N VAL A 456 -25.07 -34.21 5.28
CA VAL A 456 -25.38 -33.87 6.68
C VAL A 456 -26.21 -32.59 6.76
N LYS A 457 -25.86 -31.54 5.99
CA LYS A 457 -26.57 -30.26 6.03
C LYS A 457 -28.01 -30.36 5.52
N GLU A 458 -28.29 -31.24 4.56
CA GLU A 458 -29.64 -31.54 4.08
C GLU A 458 -30.54 -32.11 5.19
N ALA A 459 -30.01 -33.02 6.01
CA ALA A 459 -30.75 -33.62 7.12
C ALA A 459 -30.76 -32.74 8.38
N ARG A 460 -29.69 -31.97 8.62
CA ARG A 460 -29.49 -31.12 9.80
C ARG A 460 -28.97 -29.74 9.38
N PRO A 461 -29.86 -28.82 8.94
CA PRO A 461 -29.48 -27.46 8.57
C PRO A 461 -28.85 -26.66 9.73
N ASP A 462 -29.18 -27.02 10.98
CA ASP A 462 -28.65 -26.42 12.20
C ASP A 462 -27.22 -26.86 12.55
N ALA A 463 -26.73 -27.95 11.95
CA ALA A 463 -25.39 -28.46 12.19
C ALA A 463 -24.34 -27.49 11.63
N ARG A 464 -23.30 -27.20 12.42
CA ARG A 464 -22.12 -26.46 11.96
C ARG A 464 -21.12 -27.44 11.39
N VAL A 465 -20.90 -27.38 10.08
CA VAL A 465 -20.08 -28.33 9.34
C VAL A 465 -18.81 -27.66 8.84
N ALA A 466 -17.66 -28.18 9.25
CA ALA A 466 -16.37 -27.83 8.69
C ALA A 466 -15.77 -29.05 7.99
N ILE A 467 -15.10 -28.84 6.86
CA ILE A 467 -14.29 -29.86 6.20
C ILE A 467 -12.88 -29.32 6.01
N PHE A 468 -11.87 -30.14 6.31
CA PHE A 468 -10.48 -29.80 6.06
C PHE A 468 -9.88 -30.74 5.02
N TRP A 469 -9.38 -30.18 3.92
CA TRP A 469 -8.82 -30.89 2.77
C TRP A 469 -7.30 -30.91 2.87
N HIS A 470 -6.72 -32.09 3.17
CA HIS A 470 -5.31 -32.19 3.55
C HIS A 470 -4.35 -32.19 2.37
N ILE A 471 -4.81 -32.68 1.22
CA ILE A 471 -4.02 -32.76 -0.02
C ILE A 471 -4.08 -31.41 -0.76
N PRO A 472 -3.24 -31.19 -1.79
CA PRO A 472 -3.35 -29.97 -2.59
C PRO A 472 -4.70 -29.85 -3.29
N TRP A 473 -5.09 -28.61 -3.62
CA TRP A 473 -6.20 -28.37 -4.55
C TRP A 473 -5.62 -27.97 -5.92
N PRO A 474 -5.87 -28.73 -6.99
CA PRO A 474 -5.30 -28.47 -8.30
C PRO A 474 -5.95 -27.24 -8.94
N ASN A 475 -5.38 -26.72 -10.02
CA ASN A 475 -6.04 -25.69 -10.82
C ASN A 475 -7.33 -26.24 -11.48
N PRO A 476 -8.30 -25.37 -11.84
CA PRO A 476 -9.60 -25.81 -12.33
C PRO A 476 -9.53 -26.67 -13.60
N GLU A 477 -8.55 -26.43 -14.48
CA GLU A 477 -8.37 -27.22 -15.70
C GLU A 477 -8.04 -28.68 -15.40
N VAL A 478 -7.19 -28.93 -14.40
CA VAL A 478 -6.84 -30.29 -13.99
C VAL A 478 -8.01 -30.91 -13.24
N PHE A 479 -8.66 -30.17 -12.34
CA PHE A 479 -9.83 -30.69 -11.61
C PHE A 479 -10.96 -31.14 -12.57
N GLY A 480 -11.11 -30.44 -13.70
CA GLY A 480 -12.04 -30.75 -14.78
C GLY A 480 -11.86 -32.12 -15.45
N ILE A 481 -10.77 -32.84 -15.19
CA ILE A 481 -10.58 -34.24 -15.63
C ILE A 481 -11.56 -35.18 -14.91
N CYS A 482 -12.02 -34.83 -13.69
CA CYS A 482 -12.98 -35.64 -12.95
C CYS A 482 -14.39 -35.50 -13.55
N PRO A 483 -15.04 -36.61 -13.98
CA PRO A 483 -16.39 -36.55 -14.56
C PRO A 483 -17.46 -36.02 -13.59
N TRP A 484 -17.28 -36.26 -12.29
CA TRP A 484 -18.22 -35.90 -11.22
C TRP A 484 -17.76 -34.68 -10.40
N GLN A 485 -16.99 -33.79 -11.02
CA GLN A 485 -16.50 -32.56 -10.38
C GLN A 485 -17.62 -31.72 -9.79
N ARG A 486 -18.79 -31.69 -10.44
CA ARG A 486 -19.94 -30.88 -10.03
C ARG A 486 -20.49 -31.37 -8.69
N GLU A 487 -20.69 -32.66 -8.56
CA GLU A 487 -21.20 -33.33 -7.37
C GLU A 487 -20.19 -33.23 -6.22
N LEU A 488 -18.90 -33.37 -6.50
CA LEU A 488 -17.84 -33.23 -5.50
C LEU A 488 -17.80 -31.81 -4.93
N VAL A 489 -17.78 -30.78 -5.78
CA VAL A 489 -17.75 -29.38 -5.33
C VAL A 489 -19.04 -29.03 -4.62
N ASP A 490 -20.21 -29.47 -5.11
CA ASP A 490 -21.48 -29.22 -4.43
C ASP A 490 -21.57 -29.90 -3.07
N GLY A 491 -20.99 -31.09 -2.94
CA GLY A 491 -20.78 -31.80 -1.69
C GLY A 491 -19.99 -30.97 -0.68
N LEU A 492 -18.86 -30.41 -1.11
CA LEU A 492 -17.97 -29.58 -0.29
C LEU A 492 -18.64 -28.27 0.13
N LEU A 493 -19.41 -27.65 -0.77
CA LEU A 493 -20.20 -26.45 -0.50
C LEU A 493 -21.41 -26.70 0.42
N GLY A 494 -21.60 -27.91 0.94
CA GLY A 494 -22.47 -28.16 2.09
C GLY A 494 -21.85 -27.73 3.42
N ALA A 495 -20.53 -27.54 3.48
CA ALA A 495 -19.84 -27.07 4.68
C ALA A 495 -20.04 -25.57 4.91
N ASP A 496 -20.07 -25.12 6.17
CA ASP A 496 -19.97 -23.70 6.54
C ASP A 496 -18.53 -23.20 6.41
N LEU A 497 -17.55 -24.10 6.59
CA LEU A 497 -16.12 -23.81 6.51
C LEU A 497 -15.36 -24.89 5.72
N MET A 498 -14.68 -24.47 4.67
CA MET A 498 -13.73 -25.27 3.89
C MET A 498 -12.31 -24.83 4.23
N GLY A 499 -11.55 -25.70 4.89
CA GLY A 499 -10.15 -25.48 5.24
C GLY A 499 -9.20 -26.14 4.24
N LEU A 500 -8.18 -25.40 3.81
CA LEU A 500 -7.12 -25.86 2.91
C LEU A 500 -5.75 -25.53 3.49
N GLN A 501 -4.68 -26.16 3.00
CA GLN A 501 -3.34 -25.94 3.56
C GLN A 501 -2.79 -24.52 3.35
N ILE A 502 -2.93 -23.98 2.13
CA ILE A 502 -2.31 -22.70 1.74
C ILE A 502 -3.27 -21.85 0.91
N GLN A 503 -2.96 -20.55 0.82
CA GLN A 503 -3.82 -19.56 0.14
C GLN A 503 -4.01 -19.87 -1.34
N SER A 504 -2.99 -20.34 -2.06
CA SER A 504 -3.11 -20.67 -3.49
C SER A 504 -4.15 -21.78 -3.74
N HIS A 505 -4.25 -22.77 -2.86
CA HIS A 505 -5.27 -23.81 -2.96
C HIS A 505 -6.68 -23.23 -2.75
N CYS A 506 -6.82 -22.22 -1.88
CA CYS A 506 -8.10 -21.52 -1.67
C CYS A 506 -8.52 -20.78 -2.93
N ASN A 507 -7.58 -20.08 -3.59
CA ASN A 507 -7.83 -19.39 -4.86
C ASN A 507 -8.28 -20.39 -5.92
N ASN A 508 -7.51 -21.47 -6.12
CA ASN A 508 -7.84 -22.52 -7.10
C ASN A 508 -9.23 -23.15 -6.83
N PHE A 509 -9.59 -23.35 -5.56
CA PHE A 509 -10.92 -23.86 -5.19
C PHE A 509 -12.03 -22.89 -5.60
N LEU A 510 -11.88 -21.59 -5.31
CA LEU A 510 -12.86 -20.58 -5.72
C LEU A 510 -12.99 -20.49 -7.25
N GLU A 511 -11.87 -20.54 -7.99
CA GLU A 511 -11.90 -20.61 -9.46
C GLU A 511 -12.59 -21.89 -9.97
N THR A 512 -12.39 -23.01 -9.27
CA THR A 512 -13.05 -24.29 -9.61
C THR A 512 -14.56 -24.17 -9.42
N VAL A 513 -15.00 -23.59 -8.31
CA VAL A 513 -16.42 -23.34 -8.03
C VAL A 513 -17.05 -22.47 -9.12
N ASP A 514 -16.40 -21.36 -9.47
CA ASP A 514 -16.88 -20.38 -10.45
C ASP A 514 -17.11 -20.99 -11.84
N ARG A 515 -16.27 -21.97 -12.21
CA ARG A 515 -16.37 -22.65 -13.51
C ARG A 515 -17.36 -23.81 -13.54
N VAL A 516 -17.57 -24.49 -12.41
CA VAL A 516 -18.29 -25.77 -12.35
C VAL A 516 -19.73 -25.62 -11.88
N LEU A 517 -20.00 -24.61 -11.04
CA LEU A 517 -21.28 -24.40 -10.39
C LEU A 517 -21.80 -22.98 -10.58
N GLU A 518 -23.11 -22.85 -10.68
CA GLU A 518 -23.81 -21.57 -10.61
C GLU A 518 -23.90 -21.15 -9.13
N ALA A 519 -22.81 -20.60 -8.60
CA ALA A 519 -22.71 -20.09 -7.23
C ALA A 519 -22.08 -18.70 -7.23
N ILE A 520 -22.46 -17.86 -6.27
CA ILE A 520 -21.92 -16.50 -6.14
C ILE A 520 -20.62 -16.59 -5.34
N THR A 521 -19.49 -16.29 -5.98
CA THR A 521 -18.17 -16.30 -5.35
C THR A 521 -17.81 -14.89 -4.83
N GLU A 522 -17.65 -14.76 -3.51
CA GLU A 522 -17.23 -13.52 -2.83
C GLU A 522 -15.71 -13.56 -2.60
N TRP A 523 -14.94 -13.00 -3.55
CA TRP A 523 -13.48 -13.03 -3.55
C TRP A 523 -12.83 -12.24 -2.41
N ASP A 524 -13.44 -11.12 -2.02
CA ASP A 524 -12.98 -10.27 -0.91
C ASP A 524 -13.04 -11.00 0.44
N ARG A 525 -14.06 -11.84 0.62
CA ARG A 525 -14.32 -12.59 1.85
C ARG A 525 -13.86 -14.03 1.78
N PHE A 526 -13.36 -14.49 0.63
CA PHE A 526 -13.12 -15.90 0.32
C PHE A 526 -14.30 -16.76 0.77
N ALA A 527 -15.48 -16.48 0.21
CA ALA A 527 -16.71 -17.19 0.52
C ALA A 527 -17.47 -17.55 -0.76
N VAL A 528 -18.28 -18.59 -0.68
CA VAL A 528 -19.16 -19.03 -1.77
C VAL A 528 -20.58 -19.07 -1.23
N ASN A 529 -21.49 -18.34 -1.87
CA ASN A 529 -22.91 -18.41 -1.58
C ASN A 529 -23.61 -19.25 -2.65
N ARG A 530 -24.15 -20.39 -2.22
CA ARG A 530 -24.93 -21.28 -3.08
C ARG A 530 -26.29 -21.53 -2.43
N GLN A 531 -27.36 -21.10 -3.11
CA GLN A 531 -28.75 -21.28 -2.66
C GLN A 531 -28.99 -20.76 -1.22
N GLY A 532 -28.38 -19.62 -0.86
CA GLY A 532 -28.50 -19.00 0.46
C GLY A 532 -27.59 -19.60 1.53
N HIS A 533 -26.85 -20.67 1.24
CA HIS A 533 -25.85 -21.24 2.12
C HIS A 533 -24.46 -20.67 1.81
N VAL A 534 -23.78 -20.14 2.83
CA VAL A 534 -22.47 -19.51 2.69
C VAL A 534 -21.37 -20.42 3.23
N THR A 535 -20.48 -20.85 2.34
CA THR A 535 -19.26 -21.59 2.68
C THR A 535 -18.06 -20.64 2.70
N ARG A 536 -17.38 -20.52 3.84
CA ARG A 536 -16.12 -19.76 3.93
C ARG A 536 -14.94 -20.64 3.61
N VAL A 537 -14.01 -20.15 2.79
CA VAL A 537 -12.79 -20.86 2.38
C VAL A 537 -11.58 -20.20 3.02
N ARG A 538 -10.77 -20.96 3.76
CA ARG A 538 -9.65 -20.39 4.54
C ARG A 538 -8.40 -21.29 4.53
N PRO A 539 -7.20 -20.69 4.52
CA PRO A 539 -5.97 -21.46 4.70
C PRO A 539 -5.70 -21.73 6.18
N TYR A 540 -5.49 -23.00 6.53
CA TYR A 540 -4.98 -23.44 7.84
C TYR A 540 -3.82 -24.43 7.61
N PRO A 541 -2.56 -23.96 7.58
CA PRO A 541 -1.41 -24.83 7.38
C PRO A 541 -1.27 -25.76 8.59
N ILE A 542 -1.40 -27.07 8.37
CA ILE A 542 -1.24 -28.04 9.45
C ILE A 542 0.23 -28.11 9.89
N SER A 543 0.46 -28.23 11.18
CA SER A 543 1.78 -28.38 11.78
C SER A 543 1.79 -29.53 12.79
N VAL A 544 2.96 -29.91 13.25
CA VAL A 544 3.14 -30.94 14.29
C VAL A 544 3.26 -30.30 15.66
N ALA A 545 2.71 -30.97 16.68
CA ALA A 545 2.99 -30.60 18.05
C ALA A 545 4.46 -30.89 18.36
N PHE A 546 5.24 -29.87 18.73
CA PHE A 546 6.59 -30.05 19.25
C PHE A 546 6.47 -30.19 20.77
N PRO A 547 6.70 -31.37 21.37
CA PRO A 547 6.68 -31.48 22.82
C PRO A 547 7.95 -30.79 23.36
N GLU A 548 7.80 -29.72 24.14
CA GLU A 548 8.96 -29.05 24.76
C GLU A 548 9.75 -29.99 25.69
N ASN A 549 9.09 -30.99 26.28
CA ASN A 549 9.74 -32.01 27.10
C ASN A 549 10.47 -33.09 26.30
N SER A 550 10.50 -33.03 24.96
CA SER A 550 11.35 -33.93 24.17
C SER A 550 12.84 -33.68 24.39
N ARG A 551 13.22 -32.52 24.95
CA ARG A 551 14.60 -32.28 25.37
C ARG A 551 14.96 -33.02 26.67
N GLY A 552 14.00 -33.25 27.58
CA GLY A 552 14.24 -33.97 28.84
C GLY A 552 13.84 -35.45 28.83
N ALA A 553 12.79 -35.83 28.10
CA ALA A 553 12.31 -37.23 28.03
C ALA A 553 13.17 -38.12 27.10
N ASN A 554 13.84 -37.55 26.11
CA ASN A 554 14.83 -38.28 25.28
C ASN A 554 16.22 -38.37 25.93
N GLU A 555 16.45 -37.82 27.13
CA GLU A 555 17.68 -38.14 27.86
C GLU A 555 17.69 -39.61 28.33
N SER A 556 16.51 -40.23 28.52
CA SER A 556 16.38 -41.63 28.96
C SER A 556 16.54 -42.67 27.84
N ARG A 557 16.50 -42.27 26.56
CA ARG A 557 16.93 -43.13 25.45
C ARG A 557 18.05 -42.40 24.75
N SER A 558 19.28 -42.81 24.99
CA SER A 558 20.44 -42.24 24.32
C SER A 558 20.27 -42.42 22.79
N ALA A 559 19.68 -41.40 22.15
CA ALA A 559 19.51 -41.35 20.70
C ALA A 559 20.89 -41.45 20.00
N GLY A 560 21.97 -41.10 20.71
CA GLY A 560 23.35 -41.34 20.29
C GLY A 560 23.70 -42.83 20.16
N SER A 561 23.40 -43.65 21.18
CA SER A 561 23.67 -45.10 21.17
C SER A 561 22.77 -45.85 20.19
N GLU A 562 21.48 -45.53 20.09
CA GLU A 562 20.61 -46.16 19.08
C GLU A 562 21.07 -45.81 17.66
N ARG A 563 21.41 -44.53 17.41
CA ARG A 563 22.00 -44.10 16.14
C ARG A 563 23.34 -44.78 15.86
N ALA A 564 24.22 -44.87 16.85
CA ALA A 564 25.52 -45.52 16.70
C ALA A 564 25.35 -47.01 16.40
N ALA A 565 24.51 -47.72 17.15
CA ALA A 565 24.19 -49.12 16.92
C ALA A 565 23.59 -49.34 15.53
N LEU A 566 22.68 -48.46 15.10
CA LEU A 566 22.06 -48.52 13.78
C LEU A 566 23.08 -48.27 12.65
N CYS A 567 23.98 -47.29 12.82
CA CYS A 567 25.07 -47.04 11.88
C CYS A 567 26.05 -48.22 11.80
N THR A 568 26.43 -48.80 12.94
CA THR A 568 27.29 -50.00 13.01
C THR A 568 26.62 -51.20 12.36
N GLN A 569 25.35 -51.47 12.68
CA GLN A 569 24.58 -52.58 12.09
C GLN A 569 24.47 -52.47 10.57
N MET A 570 24.33 -51.24 10.05
CA MET A 570 24.25 -51.00 8.60
C MET A 570 25.60 -50.76 7.93
N GLY A 571 26.72 -50.82 8.67
CA GLY A 571 28.07 -50.61 8.14
C GLY A 571 28.28 -49.20 7.56
N ILE A 572 27.68 -48.18 8.18
CA ILE A 572 27.69 -46.80 7.68
C ILE A 572 28.82 -46.02 8.34
N GLU A 573 29.89 -45.78 7.59
CA GLU A 573 30.98 -44.88 7.95
C GLU A 573 30.90 -43.61 7.10
N ALA A 574 30.24 -42.58 7.63
CA ALA A 574 30.01 -41.34 6.91
C ALA A 574 30.19 -40.11 7.82
N SER A 575 30.85 -39.09 7.29
CA SER A 575 30.96 -37.77 7.94
C SER A 575 29.62 -37.01 7.97
N LEU A 576 28.74 -37.30 7.01
CA LEU A 576 27.42 -36.70 6.86
C LEU A 576 26.39 -37.77 6.51
N LEU A 577 25.24 -37.74 7.19
CA LEU A 577 24.14 -38.68 6.97
C LEU A 577 22.90 -37.93 6.47
N GLY A 578 22.48 -38.23 5.25
CA GLY A 578 21.19 -37.77 4.72
C GLY A 578 20.09 -38.77 5.07
N ILE A 579 18.97 -38.31 5.63
CA ILE A 579 17.84 -39.17 5.99
C ILE A 579 16.59 -38.67 5.27
N GLY A 580 15.93 -39.57 4.53
CA GLY A 580 14.58 -39.36 4.00
C GLY A 580 13.62 -40.35 4.65
N VAL A 581 12.49 -39.85 5.16
CA VAL A 581 11.45 -40.68 5.79
C VAL A 581 10.13 -40.37 5.11
N ASP A 582 9.75 -41.25 4.19
CA ASP A 582 8.59 -41.03 3.33
C ASP A 582 7.76 -42.31 3.21
N ARG A 583 6.45 -42.12 2.99
CA ARG A 583 5.60 -43.21 2.49
C ARG A 583 6.05 -43.54 1.07
N VAL A 584 6.04 -44.82 0.70
CA VAL A 584 6.25 -45.24 -0.69
C VAL A 584 5.10 -44.70 -1.56
N ASP A 585 5.33 -43.56 -2.18
CA ASP A 585 4.34 -42.83 -2.94
C ASP A 585 5.04 -42.03 -4.06
N TYR A 586 4.45 -42.01 -5.25
CA TYR A 586 5.03 -41.34 -6.42
C TYR A 586 5.10 -39.81 -6.25
N THR A 587 4.32 -39.24 -5.34
CA THR A 587 4.34 -37.80 -5.02
C THR A 587 5.57 -37.36 -4.23
N LYS A 588 6.36 -38.31 -3.69
CA LYS A 588 7.45 -38.00 -2.75
C LYS A 588 8.81 -37.81 -3.42
N GLY A 589 8.91 -37.88 -4.75
CA GLY A 589 10.16 -37.66 -5.48
C GLY A 589 11.30 -38.58 -5.03
N ILE A 590 10.97 -39.77 -4.51
CA ILE A 590 11.95 -40.70 -3.91
C ILE A 590 13.01 -41.08 -4.95
N LEU A 591 12.60 -41.32 -6.20
CA LEU A 591 13.51 -41.63 -7.30
C LEU A 591 14.45 -40.47 -7.61
N ASP A 592 13.94 -39.24 -7.72
CA ASP A 592 14.77 -38.05 -7.98
C ASP A 592 15.77 -37.81 -6.86
N SER A 593 15.32 -38.02 -5.61
CA SER A 593 16.19 -37.96 -4.44
C SER A 593 17.32 -39.00 -4.50
N LEU A 594 17.08 -40.18 -5.07
CA LEU A 594 18.11 -41.22 -5.22
C LEU A 594 19.01 -40.94 -6.43
N SER A 595 18.46 -40.44 -7.54
CA SER A 595 19.19 -40.13 -8.79
C SER A 595 20.12 -38.91 -8.67
N CYS A 596 19.78 -37.90 -7.85
CA CYS A 596 20.66 -36.76 -7.59
C CYS A 596 22.06 -37.17 -7.05
N ARG A 597 22.21 -38.40 -6.54
CA ARG A 597 23.50 -38.97 -6.14
C ARG A 597 24.35 -39.44 -7.32
N SER A 598 23.76 -39.98 -8.39
CA SER A 598 24.53 -40.53 -9.51
C SER A 598 25.19 -39.47 -10.39
N GLU A 599 24.68 -38.24 -10.37
CA GLU A 599 25.14 -37.14 -11.23
C GLU A 599 26.16 -36.21 -10.58
N ARG A 600 26.43 -36.31 -9.26
CA ARG A 600 27.50 -35.53 -8.63
C ARG A 600 28.86 -36.19 -8.87
N PRO A 601 29.87 -35.47 -9.41
CA PRO A 601 31.22 -36.00 -9.60
C PRO A 601 31.82 -36.44 -8.26
N ALA A 602 32.39 -37.65 -8.22
CA ALA A 602 32.99 -38.27 -7.03
C ALA A 602 34.19 -37.51 -6.43
N ALA A 603 34.60 -36.37 -7.01
CA ALA A 603 35.88 -35.72 -6.72
C ALA A 603 35.88 -34.75 -5.52
N ARG A 604 34.73 -34.41 -4.92
CA ARG A 604 34.67 -33.48 -3.78
C ARG A 604 33.47 -33.74 -2.87
N THR A 605 33.54 -34.74 -2.01
CA THR A 605 32.85 -34.72 -0.70
C THR A 605 33.35 -35.88 0.16
N SER A 606 33.72 -35.56 1.39
CA SER A 606 33.78 -36.50 2.50
C SER A 606 32.52 -37.39 2.53
N SER A 607 32.69 -38.67 2.85
CA SER A 607 31.68 -39.73 2.76
C SER A 607 30.29 -39.27 3.22
N VAL A 608 29.36 -39.09 2.27
CA VAL A 608 27.95 -38.84 2.53
C VAL A 608 27.19 -40.13 2.26
N THR A 609 26.62 -40.73 3.31
CA THR A 609 25.68 -41.85 3.17
C THR A 609 24.26 -41.31 3.25
N ARG A 610 23.38 -41.73 2.34
CA ARG A 610 21.95 -41.42 2.38
C ARG A 610 21.17 -42.70 2.66
N ILE A 611 20.33 -42.69 3.69
CA ILE A 611 19.40 -43.77 4.01
C ILE A 611 17.99 -43.26 3.76
N SER A 612 17.23 -43.99 2.96
CA SER A 612 15.81 -43.75 2.78
C SER A 612 15.03 -44.82 3.53
N TRP A 613 14.25 -44.42 4.53
CA TRP A 613 13.33 -45.30 5.23
C TRP A 613 11.99 -45.26 4.53
N LEU A 614 11.61 -46.40 3.95
CA LEU A 614 10.35 -46.57 3.26
C LEU A 614 9.36 -47.21 4.21
N LYS A 615 8.35 -46.45 4.65
CA LYS A 615 7.24 -47.02 5.40
C LYS A 615 6.23 -47.57 4.40
N SER A 616 6.12 -48.90 4.31
CA SER A 616 5.08 -49.55 3.53
C SER A 616 3.72 -49.33 4.20
N ALA A 617 2.68 -49.06 3.41
CA ALA A 617 1.32 -49.13 3.93
C ALA A 617 1.01 -50.57 4.37
N PRO A 618 0.16 -50.79 5.40
CA PRO A 618 -0.22 -52.13 5.87
C PRO A 618 -0.83 -53.01 4.76
N LYS A 619 -1.43 -52.38 3.74
CA LYS A 619 -1.93 -53.03 2.52
C LYS A 619 -1.33 -52.34 1.29
N PRO A 620 -0.95 -53.08 0.23
CA PRO A 620 -0.49 -52.50 -1.03
C PRO A 620 -1.63 -51.75 -1.72
N ASN A 621 -1.55 -50.41 -1.71
CA ASN A 621 -2.52 -49.51 -2.35
C ASN A 621 -2.12 -49.16 -3.79
N ALA A 622 -2.99 -48.40 -4.47
CA ALA A 622 -2.78 -47.87 -5.82
C ALA A 622 -1.41 -47.21 -6.03
N SER A 623 -0.95 -46.39 -5.07
CA SER A 623 0.36 -45.74 -5.15
C SER A 623 1.52 -46.74 -5.13
N THR A 624 1.45 -47.82 -4.35
CA THR A 624 2.44 -48.92 -4.44
C THR A 624 2.36 -49.73 -5.74
N ARG A 625 1.19 -49.88 -6.36
CA ARG A 625 1.05 -50.55 -7.67
C ARG A 625 1.62 -49.69 -8.81
N ALA A 626 1.39 -48.37 -8.77
CA ALA A 626 1.92 -47.40 -9.71
C ALA A 626 3.44 -47.18 -9.56
N PHE A 627 4.00 -47.41 -8.36
CA PHE A 627 5.43 -47.35 -8.09
C PHE A 627 6.23 -48.53 -8.71
N LYS A 628 5.62 -49.41 -9.51
CA LYS A 628 6.34 -50.51 -10.21
C LYS A 628 7.34 -49.94 -11.23
N PRO A 629 8.66 -50.14 -11.07
CA PRO A 629 9.58 -49.96 -12.17
C PRO A 629 9.30 -51.03 -13.24
N ARG A 630 9.38 -50.68 -14.52
CA ARG A 630 9.26 -51.63 -15.63
C ARG A 630 10.28 -52.77 -15.43
N GLY A 631 9.80 -53.99 -15.11
CA GLY A 631 10.62 -55.21 -15.01
C GLY A 631 10.87 -55.83 -13.62
N GLY A 632 10.27 -55.35 -12.53
CA GLY A 632 10.49 -55.92 -11.18
C GLY A 632 9.39 -56.89 -10.67
N ASN A 633 9.79 -58.07 -10.17
CA ASN A 633 8.89 -59.10 -9.61
C ASN A 633 8.27 -58.65 -8.24
N PRO A 634 6.93 -58.68 -8.06
CA PRO A 634 6.24 -58.13 -6.88
C PRO A 634 6.46 -58.85 -5.54
N SER A 635 6.93 -60.10 -5.53
CA SER A 635 7.06 -60.89 -4.29
C SER A 635 8.23 -60.51 -3.37
N ARG A 636 9.08 -59.54 -3.76
CA ARG A 636 10.27 -59.12 -2.99
C ARG A 636 10.11 -57.85 -2.14
N PHE A 637 8.95 -57.19 -2.18
CA PHE A 637 8.73 -55.89 -1.52
C PHE A 637 7.90 -55.94 -0.23
N SER A 638 7.41 -57.11 0.22
CA SER A 638 6.44 -57.21 1.32
C SER A 638 7.00 -57.57 2.71
N ARG A 639 8.32 -57.61 2.93
CA ARG A 639 8.87 -57.78 4.29
C ARG A 639 10.17 -57.01 4.45
N ASN A 640 10.20 -56.02 5.35
CA ASN A 640 11.38 -55.28 5.84
C ASN A 640 12.62 -55.39 4.93
N THR A 641 12.57 -54.81 3.73
CA THR A 641 13.70 -54.89 2.81
C THR A 641 14.59 -53.66 2.95
N ILE A 642 15.51 -53.68 3.93
CA ILE A 642 16.71 -52.85 3.87
C ILE A 642 17.59 -53.45 2.78
N ARG A 643 17.69 -52.77 1.63
CA ARG A 643 18.60 -53.17 0.55
C ARG A 643 19.79 -52.20 0.49
N THR A 644 20.80 -52.46 1.30
CA THR A 644 22.16 -51.99 1.01
C THR A 644 22.64 -52.69 -0.26
N LYS A 645 22.76 -51.97 -1.37
CA LYS A 645 23.46 -52.48 -2.56
C LYS A 645 24.93 -52.68 -2.17
N ARG A 646 25.29 -53.92 -1.82
CA ARG A 646 26.66 -54.42 -1.96
C ARG A 646 27.02 -54.42 -3.45
N SER A 647 28.25 -54.06 -3.72
CA SER A 647 28.94 -54.07 -5.00
C SER A 647 28.55 -55.30 -5.83
N TYR A 648 27.81 -55.10 -6.91
CA TYR A 648 27.77 -56.06 -8.01
C TYR A 648 28.63 -55.48 -9.12
N GLY A 649 29.89 -55.93 -9.16
CA GLY A 649 30.65 -55.92 -10.40
C GLY A 649 29.95 -56.85 -11.37
N ILE A 650 29.34 -56.29 -12.39
CA ILE A 650 29.04 -57.01 -13.64
C ILE A 650 29.61 -56.15 -14.75
N THR A 651 30.87 -56.47 -15.07
CA THR A 651 31.46 -56.23 -16.37
C THR A 651 30.67 -57.04 -17.40
N THR A 652 29.99 -56.38 -18.33
CA THR A 652 30.05 -56.73 -19.76
C THR A 652 29.44 -55.60 -20.60
N PRO A 653 30.06 -55.28 -21.75
CA PRO A 653 29.73 -54.13 -22.58
C PRO A 653 28.66 -54.49 -23.59
N LEU A 654 27.80 -53.55 -23.99
CA LEU A 654 27.01 -53.63 -25.23
C LEU A 654 26.65 -52.19 -25.65
N PRO A 655 26.45 -51.94 -26.96
CA PRO A 655 27.25 -50.99 -27.71
C PRO A 655 26.49 -49.72 -28.05
N CYS A 656 27.24 -48.61 -28.17
CA CYS A 656 26.81 -47.43 -28.88
C CYS A 656 26.49 -47.77 -30.34
N ALA A 657 25.21 -47.76 -30.68
CA ALA A 657 24.75 -47.45 -32.02
C ALA A 657 23.34 -46.88 -31.89
N TRP A 658 23.18 -45.61 -32.28
CA TRP A 658 22.16 -45.07 -33.17
C TRP A 658 22.12 -43.56 -32.93
N SER A 659 22.93 -42.93 -33.78
CA SER A 659 23.06 -41.51 -34.01
C SER A 659 21.87 -40.96 -34.80
N ARG A 660 21.72 -39.63 -34.69
CA ARG A 660 21.13 -38.65 -35.63
C ARG A 660 19.84 -37.95 -35.13
N PRO A 661 19.60 -36.68 -35.54
CA PRO A 661 20.41 -35.51 -35.18
C PRO A 661 19.52 -34.32 -34.77
N CYS A 662 20.10 -33.35 -34.05
CA CYS A 662 19.54 -32.00 -33.98
C CYS A 662 19.48 -31.39 -35.40
N MET A 663 18.28 -31.01 -35.85
CA MET A 663 18.13 -29.98 -36.88
C MET A 663 17.70 -28.68 -36.20
N THR A 664 18.59 -27.70 -36.29
CA THR A 664 18.28 -26.28 -36.22
C THR A 664 17.36 -25.89 -37.38
N GLY A 665 16.29 -25.17 -37.04
CA GLY A 665 15.42 -24.40 -37.92
C GLY A 665 14.70 -23.37 -37.07
#